data_AF-A0A9W6ZVF7-F1
#
_entry.id   AF-A0A9W6ZVF7-F1
#
_cell.length_a   1.000
_cell.length_b   1.000
_cell.length_c   1.000
_cell.angle_alpha   90.00
_cell.angle_beta   90.00
_cell.angle_gamma   90.00
#
_symmetry.space_group_name_H-M   'P 1'
#
loop_
_entity.id
_entity.type
_entity.pdbx_description
1 polymer ?
#
loop_
_entity_poly.entity_id
_entity_poly.type
_entity_poly.pdbx_seq_one_letter_code
_entity_poly.pdbx_strand_id
1 'polypeptide(L)'
;MNARGSRVTGSGEEHVNVDGIEMQTEVDEKGRISAIDKLTTRSGRLAIGDVMSINDEDIINEINKEFPKAGQMPSAYNVIQTCLSAPETGKYEGAGYKVGDWVEIQGPDTKWRLATVRRIIRQAPDEWDWNDEDNIGKEPDWVFYYNCGESRMLEEEKLRAPQEGLIRIFGRRPWVWQQYALLRYENFVRFQHNHQADFDEVDAQEYARGLWEEWLQDPKNHDFKVLYEDVGEVGQQELMEHILSPFIEIDDVTETENGKWDFGDENISAFTYVAVLGSGLTVPLICFVMQMTIPFLLLFAAVGEREDTIWDSVLSCNQFAASTYPKDDDKGGSFSSTHGKTMVTLVALYYLFKVVPDTMVSFYNTAGTADTSYSKIMSMRKMVWDQGDDRVLQMLGYKADLYMNTAFECLLYSLNLFIIYNTSDILDVILNALAIEFVHQLDEAFRASAWWDSDDRFIQAGTVELIIQRTLFLNMLKDCKRFAEWIGEEEDIVMKACGGEGECLYNRKLALEDQENTEFMNGTEAWDWRCAEAAKQLGRKFAVEEYDKPFAYFGWENKLYEVMTGRLDTAIFNKLENYRVWSRWERVLYLAKIPEKSSWQGEDADEANKKIESSVKEPFRNHAVVAGTSPLKLFLTELLSVVTFLYLYNCVRQCYRNKNYSAMAFRMADGLANWFCYVYQMLFPFFILAALFYMPSCY
;
A
#
# COMPACT_ATOMS: atom_id res chain seq x y z
N MET A 1 7.61 14.70 73.47
CA MET A 1 6.74 14.68 74.67
C MET A 1 5.56 13.75 74.39
N ASN A 2 5.05 13.01 75.38
CA ASN A 2 3.74 12.31 75.44
C ASN A 2 3.23 11.65 74.13
N ALA A 3 3.37 10.35 73.84
CA ALA A 3 3.58 9.12 74.61
C ALA A 3 2.32 8.54 75.33
N ARG A 4 1.71 7.51 74.70
CA ARG A 4 0.94 6.35 75.25
C ARG A 4 0.46 5.49 74.05
N GLY A 5 0.53 4.16 74.02
CA GLY A 5 1.26 3.22 74.89
C GLY A 5 0.37 2.17 75.57
N SER A 6 0.17 1.01 74.94
CA SER A 6 -0.29 -0.23 75.58
C SER A 6 0.24 -1.46 74.82
N ARG A 7 0.66 -2.51 75.56
CA ARG A 7 1.25 -3.75 75.04
C ARG A 7 1.10 -4.86 76.09
N VAL A 8 0.30 -5.88 75.81
CA VAL A 8 0.15 -7.18 76.51
C VAL A 8 -0.51 -8.09 75.45
N THR A 9 0.11 -9.11 74.85
CA THR A 9 0.62 -10.40 75.39
C THR A 9 -0.49 -11.30 75.97
N GLY A 10 -1.06 -12.16 75.13
CA GLY A 10 -1.90 -13.29 75.54
C GLY A 10 -1.50 -14.53 74.75
N SER A 11 -1.08 -15.59 75.43
CA SER A 11 -0.64 -16.87 74.85
C SER A 11 -1.75 -17.91 74.94
N GLY A 12 -1.92 -18.70 73.87
CA GLY A 12 -2.82 -19.85 73.85
C GLY A 12 -2.49 -20.76 72.67
N GLU A 13 -1.81 -21.87 72.96
CA GLU A 13 -1.62 -22.97 72.02
C GLU A 13 -2.64 -24.07 72.35
N GLU A 14 -3.34 -24.59 71.34
CA GLU A 14 -3.69 -26.02 71.34
C GLU A 14 -3.88 -26.54 69.90
N HIS A 15 -3.19 -27.66 69.64
CA HIS A 15 -3.17 -28.56 68.48
C HIS A 15 -4.57 -28.87 67.86
N VAL A 16 -4.76 -29.34 66.61
CA VAL A 16 -3.92 -29.95 65.54
C VAL A 16 -4.69 -29.88 64.19
N ASN A 17 -4.25 -30.19 62.95
CA ASN A 17 -3.01 -30.67 62.29
C ASN A 17 -3.10 -30.40 60.75
N VAL A 18 -2.04 -30.73 59.98
CA VAL A 18 -2.02 -30.98 58.50
C VAL A 18 -2.24 -29.72 57.62
N ASP A 19 -1.45 -29.40 56.59
CA ASP A 19 -0.29 -30.09 55.95
C ASP A 19 0.81 -29.08 55.51
N GLY A 20 1.88 -29.55 54.84
CA GLY A 20 3.02 -28.74 54.36
C GLY A 20 2.67 -27.54 53.44
N ILE A 21 3.57 -26.56 53.23
CA ILE A 21 4.89 -26.71 52.58
C ILE A 21 5.99 -25.87 53.28
N GLU A 22 7.18 -26.43 53.47
CA GLU A 22 8.41 -25.65 53.71
C GLU A 22 9.03 -25.21 52.38
N MET A 23 9.41 -23.93 52.25
CA MET A 23 10.37 -23.51 51.23
C MET A 23 11.80 -23.77 51.72
N GLN A 24 12.38 -24.91 51.37
CA GLN A 24 13.82 -25.12 51.47
C GLN A 24 14.49 -24.77 50.13
N THR A 25 15.27 -23.70 50.11
CA THR A 25 16.12 -23.32 48.98
C THR A 25 17.49 -24.01 49.08
N GLU A 26 17.58 -25.24 48.56
CA GLU A 26 18.90 -25.85 48.31
C GLU A 26 19.62 -25.12 47.17
N VAL A 27 20.88 -24.74 47.42
CA VAL A 27 21.77 -24.13 46.42
C VAL A 27 22.90 -25.11 46.13
N ASP A 28 22.95 -25.63 44.91
CA ASP A 28 24.06 -26.44 44.39
C ASP A 28 25.39 -25.67 44.45
N GLU A 29 26.46 -26.33 44.91
CA GLU A 29 27.79 -25.74 45.14
C GLU A 29 28.49 -25.17 43.89
N LYS A 30 27.87 -25.23 42.70
CA LYS A 30 28.41 -24.70 41.43
C LYS A 30 27.56 -23.59 40.82
N GLY A 31 26.48 -23.16 41.48
CA GLY A 31 25.78 -21.90 41.17
C GLY A 31 25.20 -21.81 39.76
N ARG A 32 24.87 -22.94 39.11
CA ARG A 32 24.30 -22.97 37.77
C ARG A 32 22.78 -22.89 37.81
N ILE A 33 22.24 -21.71 37.50
CA ILE A 33 20.83 -21.56 37.17
C ILE A 33 20.54 -22.37 35.89
N SER A 34 19.74 -23.43 36.02
CA SER A 34 19.28 -24.23 34.89
C SER A 34 18.21 -23.45 34.10
N ALA A 35 18.26 -23.50 32.77
CA ALA A 35 17.36 -22.74 31.91
C ALA A 35 15.90 -23.28 31.85
N ILE A 36 15.57 -24.28 32.67
CA ILE A 36 14.31 -25.03 32.64
C ILE A 36 13.13 -24.24 33.25
N ASP A 37 13.37 -23.42 34.30
CA ASP A 37 12.32 -22.68 35.02
C ASP A 37 11.61 -21.57 34.21
N LYS A 38 12.03 -21.31 32.97
CA LYS A 38 11.34 -20.37 32.07
C LYS A 38 10.35 -21.02 31.10
N LEU A 39 10.15 -22.34 31.18
CA LEU A 39 9.09 -23.05 30.45
C LEU A 39 7.85 -23.33 31.31
N THR A 40 8.01 -23.50 32.63
CA THR A 40 6.96 -23.90 33.58
C THR A 40 5.91 -22.83 33.91
N THR A 41 6.05 -21.60 33.40
CA THR A 41 5.03 -20.53 33.48
C THR A 41 4.24 -20.33 32.18
N ARG A 42 4.42 -21.19 31.16
CA ARG A 42 3.58 -21.25 29.96
C ARG A 42 2.80 -22.56 29.92
N SER A 43 1.52 -22.46 29.58
CA SER A 43 0.49 -23.49 29.75
C SER A 43 0.08 -23.74 31.21
N GLY A 44 -1.21 -23.98 31.43
CA GLY A 44 -1.74 -24.28 32.75
C GLY A 44 -1.49 -25.73 33.12
N ARG A 45 -0.67 -25.97 34.16
CA ARG A 45 -0.48 -27.26 34.87
C ARG A 45 -0.54 -28.52 33.98
N LEU A 46 0.38 -28.64 33.02
CA LEU A 46 0.92 -29.97 32.73
C LEU A 46 1.81 -30.39 33.91
N ALA A 47 1.73 -31.65 34.34
CA ALA A 47 2.58 -32.14 35.40
C ALA A 47 4.00 -32.33 34.87
N ILE A 48 5.00 -32.23 35.76
CA ILE A 48 6.42 -32.45 35.40
C ILE A 48 6.66 -33.87 34.85
N GLY A 49 5.76 -34.83 35.15
CA GLY A 49 5.75 -36.17 34.55
C GLY A 49 5.35 -36.20 33.06
N ASP A 50 4.39 -35.36 32.63
CA ASP A 50 3.84 -35.39 31.27
C ASP A 50 4.87 -34.97 30.22
N VAL A 51 5.80 -34.09 30.62
CA VAL A 51 6.93 -33.63 29.80
C VAL A 51 7.90 -34.76 29.46
N MET A 52 7.94 -35.85 30.25
CA MET A 52 8.78 -37.03 29.95
C MET A 52 8.10 -38.04 29.00
N SER A 53 6.85 -37.80 28.59
CA SER A 53 6.10 -38.68 27.68
C SER A 53 5.85 -38.11 26.28
N ILE A 54 6.31 -36.89 25.98
CA ILE A 54 6.17 -36.30 24.65
C ILE A 54 7.15 -37.00 23.70
N ASN A 55 6.63 -37.70 22.67
CA ASN A 55 7.46 -38.36 21.67
C ASN A 55 8.08 -37.33 20.70
N ASP A 56 9.26 -37.62 20.15
CA ASP A 56 9.83 -36.83 19.04
C ASP A 56 8.82 -36.72 17.87
N GLU A 57 8.02 -37.76 17.65
CA GLU A 57 6.94 -37.78 16.65
C GLU A 57 5.81 -36.79 16.97
N ASP A 58 5.45 -36.58 18.25
CA ASP A 58 4.46 -35.59 18.67
C ASP A 58 5.01 -34.17 18.50
N ILE A 59 6.28 -33.96 18.86
CA ILE A 59 7.00 -32.69 18.64
C ILE A 59 7.07 -32.39 17.14
N ILE A 60 7.40 -33.38 16.31
CA ILE A 60 7.43 -33.26 14.86
C ILE A 60 6.03 -33.00 14.29
N ASN A 61 4.98 -33.63 14.81
CA ASN A 61 3.61 -33.39 14.36
C ASN A 61 3.14 -31.97 14.69
N GLU A 62 3.34 -31.51 15.93
CA GLU A 62 2.95 -30.16 16.33
C GLU A 62 3.83 -29.08 15.64
N ILE A 63 5.12 -29.37 15.36
CA ILE A 63 5.96 -28.53 14.49
C ILE A 63 5.45 -28.52 13.04
N ASN A 64 5.04 -29.65 12.45
CA ASN A 64 4.48 -29.65 11.08
C ASN A 64 3.12 -28.93 11.00
N LYS A 65 2.43 -28.78 12.13
CA LYS A 65 1.13 -28.09 12.27
C LYS A 65 1.30 -26.58 12.51
N GLU A 66 2.23 -26.17 13.38
CA GLU A 66 2.60 -24.75 13.58
C GLU A 66 3.46 -24.21 12.41
N PHE A 67 4.19 -25.08 11.72
CA PHE A 67 5.08 -24.76 10.59
C PHE A 67 4.83 -25.72 9.40
N PRO A 68 3.69 -25.61 8.69
CA PRO A 68 3.43 -26.39 7.48
C PRO A 68 4.53 -26.18 6.43
N LYS A 69 4.80 -27.23 5.65
CA LYS A 69 5.97 -27.27 4.76
C LYS A 69 5.84 -26.25 3.64
N ALA A 70 6.93 -25.55 3.33
CA ALA A 70 6.96 -24.53 2.28
C ALA A 70 6.46 -25.11 0.94
N GLY A 71 5.41 -24.50 0.38
CA GLY A 71 4.72 -24.96 -0.82
C GLY A 71 3.41 -25.74 -0.57
N GLN A 72 3.05 -26.03 0.68
CA GLN A 72 1.74 -26.59 1.03
C GLN A 72 0.67 -25.49 0.96
N MET A 73 0.02 -25.35 -0.21
CA MET A 73 -1.17 -24.51 -0.38
C MET A 73 -2.36 -25.07 0.42
N PRO A 74 -3.32 -24.23 0.84
CA PRO A 74 -4.60 -24.71 1.36
C PRO A 74 -5.37 -25.45 0.25
N SER A 75 -6.25 -26.38 0.64
CA SER A 75 -7.34 -26.78 -0.24
C SER A 75 -8.40 -25.69 -0.29
N ALA A 76 -9.25 -25.70 -1.31
CA ALA A 76 -10.40 -24.83 -1.35
C ALA A 76 -11.40 -25.11 -0.21
N TYR A 77 -11.45 -26.34 0.30
CA TYR A 77 -12.21 -26.66 1.52
C TYR A 77 -11.68 -25.89 2.74
N ASN A 78 -10.36 -25.82 2.95
CA ASN A 78 -9.78 -25.09 4.09
C ASN A 78 -10.18 -23.61 4.09
N VAL A 79 -10.08 -22.93 2.95
CA VAL A 79 -10.44 -21.49 2.87
C VAL A 79 -11.95 -21.26 3.00
N ILE A 80 -12.78 -22.19 2.51
CA ILE A 80 -14.24 -22.15 2.73
C ILE A 80 -14.57 -22.34 4.21
N GLN A 81 -13.86 -23.24 4.93
CA GLN A 81 -14.10 -23.43 6.35
C GLN A 81 -13.75 -22.20 7.19
N THR A 82 -12.66 -21.48 6.88
CA THR A 82 -12.35 -20.22 7.59
C THR A 82 -13.40 -19.12 7.34
N CYS A 83 -14.05 -19.09 6.16
CA CYS A 83 -15.18 -18.18 5.89
C CYS A 83 -16.49 -18.54 6.63
N LEU A 84 -16.54 -19.71 7.30
CA LEU A 84 -17.74 -20.28 7.93
C LEU A 84 -17.49 -20.70 9.38
N SER A 85 -16.28 -20.50 9.89
CA SER A 85 -15.88 -20.92 11.23
C SER A 85 -16.38 -19.93 12.26
N ALA A 86 -17.43 -20.29 13.00
CA ALA A 86 -17.79 -19.58 14.24
C ALA A 86 -16.56 -19.42 15.16
N PRO A 87 -16.46 -18.36 15.99
CA PRO A 87 -15.30 -18.02 16.82
C PRO A 87 -14.65 -19.19 17.58
N GLU A 88 -13.37 -19.06 17.96
CA GLU A 88 -12.72 -20.10 18.78
C GLU A 88 -13.42 -20.26 20.14
N THR A 89 -13.41 -21.47 20.71
CA THR A 89 -14.13 -21.82 21.94
C THR A 89 -13.17 -22.31 23.03
N GLY A 90 -13.50 -22.06 24.29
CA GLY A 90 -12.65 -22.41 25.43
C GLY A 90 -11.47 -21.45 25.62
N LYS A 91 -10.24 -21.84 25.25
CA LYS A 91 -9.05 -21.09 25.68
C LYS A 91 -8.96 -19.68 25.06
N TYR A 92 -9.36 -19.56 23.79
CA TYR A 92 -9.40 -18.31 23.05
C TYR A 92 -10.85 -17.92 22.73
N GLU A 93 -11.77 -18.21 23.64
CA GLU A 93 -13.18 -17.82 23.53
C GLU A 93 -13.32 -16.31 23.31
N GLY A 94 -13.88 -15.94 22.15
CA GLY A 94 -13.97 -14.55 21.67
C GLY A 94 -13.08 -14.21 20.47
N ALA A 95 -12.09 -15.03 20.10
CA ALA A 95 -11.25 -14.80 18.93
C ALA A 95 -11.99 -15.16 17.62
N GLY A 96 -12.00 -14.26 16.62
CA GLY A 96 -12.63 -14.50 15.32
C GLY A 96 -12.03 -15.68 14.55
N TYR A 97 -10.70 -15.84 14.56
CA TYR A 97 -9.99 -16.92 13.86
C TYR A 97 -9.37 -17.95 14.80
N LYS A 98 -9.21 -19.20 14.33
CA LYS A 98 -8.61 -20.30 15.10
C LYS A 98 -7.19 -20.62 14.67
N VAL A 99 -6.46 -21.31 15.54
CA VAL A 99 -5.16 -21.90 15.16
C VAL A 99 -5.33 -22.98 14.08
N GLY A 100 -4.77 -22.73 12.90
CA GLY A 100 -4.87 -23.56 11.70
C GLY A 100 -5.68 -22.94 10.56
N ASP A 101 -6.46 -21.88 10.82
CA ASP A 101 -7.24 -21.18 9.81
C ASP A 101 -6.37 -20.46 8.78
N TRP A 102 -6.90 -20.30 7.57
CA TRP A 102 -6.25 -19.60 6.47
C TRP A 102 -6.88 -18.24 6.27
N VAL A 103 -6.14 -17.19 6.58
CA VAL A 103 -6.57 -15.78 6.53
C VAL A 103 -5.78 -15.02 5.49
N GLU A 104 -6.32 -13.93 4.98
CA GLU A 104 -5.54 -12.94 4.23
C GLU A 104 -4.96 -11.90 5.19
N ILE A 105 -3.68 -11.55 4.98
CA ILE A 105 -3.02 -10.45 5.69
C ILE A 105 -2.56 -9.40 4.68
N GLN A 106 -2.75 -8.12 4.96
CA GLN A 106 -2.23 -7.04 4.13
C GLN A 106 -0.72 -6.90 4.36
N GLY A 107 0.08 -6.83 3.29
CA GLY A 107 1.51 -6.50 3.37
C GLY A 107 1.77 -4.99 3.37
N PRO A 108 3.01 -4.55 3.65
CA PRO A 108 3.41 -3.13 3.54
C PRO A 108 3.20 -2.55 2.14
N ASP A 109 3.31 -3.41 1.12
CA ASP A 109 3.00 -3.09 -0.28
C ASP A 109 1.47 -3.12 -0.56
N THR A 110 0.64 -2.91 0.45
CA THR A 110 -0.84 -2.92 0.47
C THR A 110 -1.53 -4.16 -0.15
N LYS A 111 -0.77 -5.21 -0.47
CA LYS A 111 -1.27 -6.45 -1.10
C LYS A 111 -1.64 -7.53 -0.08
N TRP A 112 -2.87 -8.02 -0.20
CA TRP A 112 -3.42 -9.11 0.60
C TRP A 112 -2.84 -10.48 0.19
N ARG A 113 -2.30 -11.22 1.17
CA ARG A 113 -1.62 -12.51 0.98
C ARG A 113 -2.20 -13.57 1.91
N LEU A 114 -2.43 -14.77 1.40
CA LEU A 114 -2.83 -15.92 2.22
C LEU A 114 -1.73 -16.32 3.20
N ALA A 115 -2.11 -16.41 4.47
CA ALA A 115 -1.33 -16.85 5.60
C ALA A 115 -2.08 -17.97 6.35
N THR A 116 -1.41 -18.63 7.29
CA THR A 116 -2.06 -19.55 8.24
C THR A 116 -1.90 -18.99 9.64
N VAL A 117 -2.97 -18.95 10.43
CA VAL A 117 -2.92 -18.58 11.85
C VAL A 117 -2.20 -19.69 12.61
N ARG A 118 -0.95 -19.44 13.02
CA ARG A 118 -0.10 -20.42 13.72
C ARG A 118 -0.35 -20.43 15.22
N ARG A 119 -0.73 -19.27 15.76
CA ARG A 119 -0.94 -19.05 17.19
C ARG A 119 -1.72 -17.78 17.45
N ILE A 120 -2.62 -17.85 18.45
CA ILE A 120 -3.32 -16.73 19.04
C ILE A 120 -2.64 -16.35 20.38
N ILE A 121 -2.65 -15.07 20.71
CA ILE A 121 -2.12 -14.48 21.93
C ILE A 121 -3.24 -13.59 22.50
N ARG A 122 -3.83 -14.03 23.62
CA ARG A 122 -4.88 -13.33 24.37
C ARG A 122 -4.21 -12.39 25.38
N GLN A 123 -4.48 -11.09 25.30
CA GLN A 123 -3.89 -10.04 26.14
C GLN A 123 -5.02 -9.15 26.70
N ALA A 124 -4.88 -8.65 27.93
CA ALA A 124 -5.83 -7.68 28.48
C ALA A 124 -5.56 -6.29 27.86
N PRO A 125 -6.58 -5.42 27.70
CA PRO A 125 -6.37 -4.04 27.24
C PRO A 125 -5.33 -3.31 28.10
N ASP A 126 -4.57 -2.39 27.51
CA ASP A 126 -3.53 -1.65 28.24
C ASP A 126 -4.10 -0.73 29.35
N GLU A 127 -5.41 -0.43 29.31
CA GLU A 127 -6.15 0.29 30.36
C GLU A 127 -6.57 -0.60 31.55
N TRP A 128 -6.43 -1.93 31.46
CA TRP A 128 -6.89 -2.86 32.50
C TRP A 128 -5.91 -2.99 33.67
N ASP A 129 -6.15 -2.21 34.74
CA ASP A 129 -5.43 -2.40 35.99
C ASP A 129 -5.95 -3.62 36.78
N TRP A 130 -5.08 -4.62 36.95
CA TRP A 130 -5.29 -5.80 37.79
C TRP A 130 -5.34 -5.50 39.29
N ASN A 131 -5.00 -4.26 39.71
CA ASN A 131 -5.01 -3.81 41.10
C ASN A 131 -6.27 -3.01 41.47
N ASP A 132 -7.15 -2.70 40.50
CA ASP A 132 -8.41 -2.00 40.77
C ASP A 132 -9.39 -2.90 41.55
N GLU A 133 -9.98 -2.38 42.63
CA GLU A 133 -10.98 -3.09 43.43
C GLU A 133 -12.25 -3.39 42.61
N ASP A 134 -12.60 -2.52 41.64
CA ASP A 134 -13.74 -2.75 40.74
C ASP A 134 -13.47 -3.88 39.73
N ASN A 135 -12.22 -4.27 39.47
CA ASN A 135 -11.88 -5.36 38.54
C ASN A 135 -11.80 -6.75 39.21
N ILE A 136 -11.92 -6.83 40.54
CA ILE A 136 -11.78 -8.09 41.29
C ILE A 136 -12.88 -9.09 40.88
N GLY A 137 -12.47 -10.17 40.23
CA GLY A 137 -13.37 -11.27 39.82
C GLY A 137 -14.13 -11.03 38.52
N LYS A 138 -13.84 -9.94 37.80
CA LYS A 138 -14.22 -9.75 36.39
C LYS A 138 -13.12 -10.33 35.49
N GLU A 139 -13.47 -10.71 34.27
CA GLU A 139 -12.49 -10.82 33.18
C GLU A 139 -12.44 -9.50 32.40
N PRO A 140 -11.27 -9.10 31.85
CA PRO A 140 -11.19 -8.02 30.88
C PRO A 140 -11.89 -8.40 29.56
N ASP A 141 -12.29 -7.40 28.79
CA ASP A 141 -12.61 -7.57 27.38
C ASP A 141 -11.29 -7.83 26.61
N TRP A 142 -11.02 -9.10 26.32
CA TRP A 142 -9.69 -9.55 25.88
C TRP A 142 -9.36 -9.15 24.44
N VAL A 143 -8.18 -8.57 24.24
CA VAL A 143 -7.62 -8.29 22.91
C VAL A 143 -6.92 -9.55 22.38
N PHE A 144 -7.22 -9.91 21.13
CA PHE A 144 -6.65 -11.07 20.45
C PHE A 144 -5.60 -10.65 19.41
N TYR A 145 -4.39 -11.16 19.59
CA TYR A 145 -3.24 -10.93 18.73
C TYR A 145 -2.82 -12.20 18.01
N TYR A 146 -2.66 -12.12 16.70
CA TYR A 146 -2.41 -13.26 15.83
C TYR A 146 -0.95 -13.35 15.38
N ASN A 147 -0.47 -14.58 15.19
CA ASN A 147 0.83 -14.89 14.60
C ASN A 147 0.62 -15.71 13.32
N CYS A 148 1.02 -15.11 12.20
CA CYS A 148 0.78 -15.62 10.85
C CYS A 148 2.10 -15.93 10.10
N GLY A 149 3.22 -16.10 10.82
CA GLY A 149 4.51 -16.52 10.25
C GLY A 149 5.70 -15.67 10.72
N GLU A 150 6.33 -14.93 9.80
CA GLU A 150 7.26 -13.85 10.18
C GLU A 150 6.46 -12.67 10.80
N SER A 151 5.21 -12.44 10.36
CA SER A 151 4.26 -11.48 10.96
C SER A 151 3.72 -11.98 12.31
N ARG A 152 3.86 -11.17 13.35
CA ARG A 152 3.50 -11.49 14.76
C ARG A 152 2.79 -10.30 15.39
N MET A 153 1.88 -10.56 16.32
CA MET A 153 1.10 -9.54 17.02
C MET A 153 0.26 -8.68 16.06
N LEU A 154 -0.40 -9.32 15.09
CA LEU A 154 -1.42 -8.65 14.27
C LEU A 154 -2.71 -8.55 15.09
N GLU A 155 -3.34 -7.38 15.18
CA GLU A 155 -4.75 -7.28 15.58
C GLU A 155 -5.68 -7.97 14.56
N GLU A 156 -6.92 -8.25 14.96
CA GLU A 156 -7.95 -8.88 14.13
C GLU A 156 -8.25 -8.06 12.87
N GLU A 157 -8.31 -6.72 12.98
CA GLU A 157 -8.50 -5.76 11.87
C GLU A 157 -7.45 -5.86 10.74
N LYS A 158 -6.30 -6.49 11.00
CA LYS A 158 -5.20 -6.67 10.02
C LYS A 158 -5.26 -8.04 9.32
N LEU A 159 -6.35 -8.77 9.56
CA LEU A 159 -6.73 -10.04 8.95
C LEU A 159 -8.08 -9.89 8.22
N ARG A 160 -8.45 -10.90 7.42
CA ARG A 160 -9.81 -11.17 6.94
C ARG A 160 -9.90 -12.59 6.40
N ALA A 161 -11.10 -13.15 6.17
CA ALA A 161 -11.23 -14.42 5.47
C ALA A 161 -10.81 -14.35 3.98
N PRO A 162 -10.40 -15.48 3.37
CA PRO A 162 -9.94 -15.54 1.98
C PRO A 162 -10.98 -15.12 0.94
N GLN A 163 -10.58 -14.25 0.01
CA GLN A 163 -11.41 -13.84 -1.13
C GLN A 163 -11.90 -15.07 -1.92
N GLU A 164 -11.02 -16.04 -2.16
CA GLU A 164 -11.33 -17.26 -2.92
C GLU A 164 -12.26 -18.22 -2.16
N GLY A 165 -12.31 -18.15 -0.82
CA GLY A 165 -13.29 -18.87 -0.01
C GLY A 165 -14.67 -18.23 -0.12
N LEU A 166 -14.75 -16.91 0.07
CA LEU A 166 -15.98 -16.14 -0.06
C LEU A 166 -16.56 -16.21 -1.49
N ILE A 167 -15.73 -16.18 -2.53
CA ILE A 167 -16.16 -16.36 -3.94
C ILE A 167 -16.79 -17.75 -4.17
N ARG A 168 -16.34 -18.80 -3.46
CA ARG A 168 -16.90 -20.17 -3.60
C ARG A 168 -18.22 -20.36 -2.87
N ILE A 169 -18.48 -19.57 -1.84
CA ILE A 169 -19.76 -19.52 -1.13
C ILE A 169 -20.74 -18.64 -1.92
N PHE A 170 -20.38 -17.37 -2.13
CA PHE A 170 -21.27 -16.30 -2.60
C PHE A 170 -21.26 -16.04 -4.12
N GLY A 171 -20.38 -16.72 -4.87
CA GLY A 171 -20.17 -16.44 -6.29
C GLY A 171 -19.42 -15.13 -6.50
N ARG A 172 -19.56 -14.51 -7.68
CA ARG A 172 -18.91 -13.22 -7.97
C ARG A 172 -19.83 -12.00 -7.85
N ARG A 173 -21.12 -12.21 -7.57
CA ARG A 173 -22.12 -11.14 -7.57
C ARG A 173 -21.79 -9.98 -6.59
N PRO A 174 -21.30 -10.23 -5.35
CA PRO A 174 -20.88 -9.15 -4.45
C PRO A 174 -19.71 -8.31 -4.98
N TRP A 175 -18.77 -8.90 -5.73
CA TRP A 175 -17.69 -8.15 -6.37
C TRP A 175 -18.17 -7.37 -7.59
N VAL A 176 -19.19 -7.83 -8.33
CA VAL A 176 -19.85 -7.00 -9.37
C VAL A 176 -20.50 -5.78 -8.73
N TRP A 177 -21.20 -5.96 -7.59
CA TRP A 177 -21.74 -4.85 -6.81
C TRP A 177 -20.65 -3.89 -6.31
N GLN A 178 -19.51 -4.40 -5.81
CA GLN A 178 -18.40 -3.55 -5.34
C GLN A 178 -17.88 -2.61 -6.44
N GLN A 179 -17.76 -3.09 -7.69
CA GLN A 179 -17.38 -2.23 -8.83
C GLN A 179 -18.40 -1.12 -9.08
N TYR A 180 -19.69 -1.43 -8.97
CA TYR A 180 -20.78 -0.47 -9.13
C TYR A 180 -20.81 0.55 -7.98
N ALA A 181 -20.71 0.09 -6.72
CA ALA A 181 -20.75 0.95 -5.53
C ALA A 181 -19.59 1.97 -5.51
N LEU A 182 -18.38 1.56 -5.92
CA LEU A 182 -17.24 2.46 -6.09
C LEU A 182 -17.48 3.54 -7.17
N LEU A 183 -18.17 3.20 -8.25
CA LEU A 183 -18.57 4.16 -9.30
C LEU A 183 -19.71 5.09 -8.86
N ARG A 184 -20.63 4.61 -8.01
CA ARG A 184 -21.67 5.45 -7.38
C ARG A 184 -21.04 6.43 -6.39
N TYR A 185 -20.10 5.98 -5.56
CA TYR A 185 -19.33 6.80 -4.64
C TYR A 185 -18.52 7.88 -5.38
N GLU A 186 -17.73 7.50 -6.40
CA GLU A 186 -16.97 8.46 -7.25
C GLU A 186 -17.89 9.44 -8.01
N ASN A 187 -19.13 9.07 -8.30
CA ASN A 187 -20.13 9.99 -8.83
C ASN A 187 -20.67 10.95 -7.76
N PHE A 188 -20.95 10.46 -6.55
CA PHE A 188 -21.53 11.21 -5.43
C PHE A 188 -20.58 12.25 -4.81
N VAL A 189 -19.38 11.84 -4.38
CA VAL A 189 -18.48 12.71 -3.62
C VAL A 189 -17.93 13.89 -4.42
N ARG A 190 -17.67 15.00 -3.75
CA ARG A 190 -17.22 16.26 -4.33
C ARG A 190 -15.84 16.64 -3.83
N PHE A 191 -15.35 17.79 -4.31
CA PHE A 191 -14.15 18.45 -3.81
C PHE A 191 -14.52 19.93 -3.60
N GLN A 192 -15.22 20.21 -2.50
CA GLN A 192 -16.03 21.42 -2.27
C GLN A 192 -16.21 21.70 -0.77
N HIS A 193 -15.20 22.34 -0.16
CA HIS A 193 -15.06 22.47 1.30
C HIS A 193 -16.33 22.98 2.02
N ASN A 194 -16.75 22.27 3.08
CA ASN A 194 -18.00 22.45 3.85
C ASN A 194 -19.31 22.05 3.12
N HIS A 195 -19.24 21.27 2.03
CA HIS A 195 -20.43 20.68 1.40
C HIS A 195 -20.77 19.32 2.04
N GLN A 196 -22.05 19.00 2.22
CA GLN A 196 -22.57 17.73 2.80
C GLN A 196 -22.24 16.44 2.02
N ALA A 197 -21.39 16.54 1.01
CA ALA A 197 -20.94 15.46 0.14
C ALA A 197 -19.49 15.71 -0.32
N ASP A 198 -18.72 16.51 0.42
CA ASP A 198 -17.28 16.65 0.19
C ASP A 198 -16.56 15.35 0.60
N PHE A 199 -15.49 15.00 -0.09
CA PHE A 199 -14.88 13.66 0.04
C PHE A 199 -14.30 13.34 1.42
N ASP A 200 -14.06 14.36 2.24
CA ASP A 200 -13.53 14.30 3.61
C ASP A 200 -14.62 14.46 4.70
N GLU A 201 -15.87 14.73 4.31
CA GLU A 201 -17.04 14.85 5.19
C GLU A 201 -18.00 13.64 5.05
N VAL A 202 -17.73 12.72 4.13
CA VAL A 202 -18.57 11.55 3.81
C VAL A 202 -17.93 10.27 4.33
N ASP A 203 -18.63 9.58 5.24
CA ASP A 203 -18.35 8.19 5.60
C ASP A 203 -18.62 7.28 4.38
N ALA A 204 -17.55 6.77 3.78
CA ALA A 204 -17.60 5.92 2.61
C ALA A 204 -18.13 4.52 2.95
N GLN A 205 -17.87 4.03 4.16
CA GLN A 205 -18.40 2.76 4.66
C GLN A 205 -19.92 2.81 4.86
N GLU A 206 -20.48 3.85 5.49
CA GLU A 206 -21.93 4.03 5.66
C GLU A 206 -22.62 4.19 4.30
N TYR A 207 -22.06 5.02 3.40
CA TYR A 207 -22.56 5.16 2.03
C TYR A 207 -22.61 3.80 1.29
N ALA A 208 -21.54 3.00 1.41
CA ALA A 208 -21.48 1.67 0.81
C ALA A 208 -22.41 0.65 1.49
N ARG A 209 -22.63 0.72 2.82
CA ARG A 209 -23.63 -0.10 3.53
C ARG A 209 -25.04 0.21 3.04
N GLY A 210 -25.39 1.48 2.85
CA GLY A 210 -26.69 1.87 2.28
C GLY A 210 -26.92 1.28 0.88
N LEU A 211 -25.92 1.40 -0.01
CA LEU A 211 -25.98 0.79 -1.35
C LEU A 211 -25.97 -0.74 -1.35
N TRP A 212 -25.45 -1.39 -0.30
CA TRP A 212 -25.52 -2.84 -0.14
C TRP A 212 -26.93 -3.26 0.26
N GLU A 213 -27.55 -2.56 1.23
CA GLU A 213 -28.91 -2.85 1.67
C GLU A 213 -29.91 -2.66 0.53
N GLU A 214 -29.87 -1.55 -0.21
CA GLU A 214 -30.74 -1.33 -1.39
C GLU A 214 -30.62 -2.48 -2.42
N TRP A 215 -29.39 -2.91 -2.72
CA TRP A 215 -29.10 -3.98 -3.68
C TRP A 215 -29.49 -5.38 -3.16
N LEU A 216 -29.33 -5.64 -1.86
CA LEU A 216 -29.72 -6.90 -1.23
C LEU A 216 -31.24 -7.06 -1.14
N GLN A 217 -32.00 -5.96 -1.05
CA GLN A 217 -33.47 -5.98 -1.06
C GLN A 217 -34.11 -5.92 -2.46
N ASP A 218 -33.37 -5.68 -3.56
CA ASP A 218 -33.92 -5.71 -4.93
C ASP A 218 -34.54 -7.09 -5.22
N PRO A 219 -35.82 -7.19 -5.63
CA PRO A 219 -36.46 -8.46 -6.00
C PRO A 219 -35.71 -9.30 -7.06
N LYS A 220 -34.87 -8.68 -7.90
CA LYS A 220 -33.99 -9.38 -8.87
C LYS A 220 -32.89 -10.18 -8.18
N ASN A 221 -32.55 -9.86 -6.94
CA ASN A 221 -31.44 -10.41 -6.15
C ASN A 221 -31.90 -11.41 -5.07
N HIS A 222 -33.19 -11.78 -5.07
CA HIS A 222 -33.80 -12.62 -4.04
C HIS A 222 -33.11 -13.99 -3.87
N ASP A 223 -32.58 -14.56 -4.96
CA ASP A 223 -31.77 -15.77 -4.97
C ASP A 223 -30.46 -15.61 -4.18
N PHE A 224 -29.78 -14.47 -4.32
CA PHE A 224 -28.59 -14.13 -3.53
C PHE A 224 -28.94 -13.85 -2.07
N LYS A 225 -30.01 -13.10 -1.81
CA LYS A 225 -30.47 -12.81 -0.45
C LYS A 225 -30.76 -14.08 0.34
N VAL A 226 -31.44 -15.07 -0.27
CA VAL A 226 -31.73 -16.36 0.39
C VAL A 226 -30.44 -17.11 0.73
N LEU A 227 -29.43 -17.10 -0.14
CA LEU A 227 -28.11 -17.66 0.20
C LEU A 227 -27.45 -16.89 1.36
N TYR A 228 -27.45 -15.56 1.29
CA TYR A 228 -26.82 -14.69 2.29
C TYR A 228 -27.42 -14.94 3.69
N GLU A 229 -28.75 -15.04 3.79
CA GLU A 229 -29.47 -15.41 5.01
C GLU A 229 -29.18 -16.85 5.48
N ASP A 230 -28.99 -17.80 4.55
CA ASP A 230 -28.74 -19.23 4.82
C ASP A 230 -27.28 -19.59 5.19
N VAL A 231 -26.32 -18.72 4.88
CA VAL A 231 -24.90 -18.84 5.31
C VAL A 231 -24.72 -18.50 6.79
N GLY A 232 -25.52 -17.57 7.33
CA GLY A 232 -25.45 -17.12 8.71
C GLY A 232 -24.45 -16.00 8.98
N GLU A 233 -24.59 -15.37 10.15
CA GLU A 233 -24.01 -14.06 10.52
C GLU A 233 -22.49 -13.96 10.31
N VAL A 234 -21.72 -15.01 10.62
CA VAL A 234 -20.24 -15.01 10.47
C VAL A 234 -19.82 -14.86 9.00
N GLY A 235 -20.39 -15.67 8.10
CA GLY A 235 -20.06 -15.58 6.67
C GLY A 235 -20.65 -14.33 6.01
N GLN A 236 -21.70 -13.74 6.58
CA GLN A 236 -22.20 -12.42 6.20
C GLN A 236 -21.19 -11.33 6.58
N GLN A 237 -20.71 -11.31 7.82
CA GLN A 237 -19.72 -10.34 8.30
C GLN A 237 -18.42 -10.38 7.48
N GLU A 238 -17.85 -11.58 7.28
CA GLU A 238 -16.65 -11.77 6.48
C GLU A 238 -16.81 -11.31 5.02
N LEU A 239 -18.00 -11.52 4.43
CA LEU A 239 -18.29 -10.95 3.12
C LEU A 239 -18.36 -9.42 3.16
N MET A 240 -19.03 -8.84 4.17
CA MET A 240 -19.17 -7.40 4.32
C MET A 240 -17.81 -6.72 4.49
N GLU A 241 -16.96 -7.22 5.38
CA GLU A 241 -15.59 -6.72 5.59
C GLU A 241 -14.78 -6.76 4.29
N HIS A 242 -14.86 -7.87 3.54
CA HIS A 242 -14.15 -7.99 2.28
C HIS A 242 -14.68 -7.05 1.17
N ILE A 243 -15.99 -6.82 1.07
CA ILE A 243 -16.53 -5.90 0.04
C ILE A 243 -16.47 -4.43 0.45
N LEU A 244 -16.49 -4.12 1.75
CA LEU A 244 -16.35 -2.76 2.30
C LEU A 244 -14.88 -2.32 2.46
N SER A 245 -13.92 -3.25 2.51
CA SER A 245 -12.47 -2.99 2.58
C SER A 245 -11.94 -1.79 1.77
N PRO A 246 -12.31 -1.55 0.48
CA PRO A 246 -11.83 -0.37 -0.25
C PRO A 246 -12.48 0.96 0.18
N PHE A 247 -13.63 0.93 0.86
CA PHE A 247 -14.26 2.10 1.45
C PHE A 247 -13.64 2.41 2.82
N ILE A 248 -13.39 1.37 3.63
CA ILE A 248 -12.62 1.48 4.89
C ILE A 248 -11.25 2.11 4.65
N GLU A 249 -10.54 1.74 3.57
CA GLU A 249 -9.24 2.35 3.25
C GLU A 249 -9.37 3.78 2.67
N ILE A 250 -10.57 4.22 2.27
CA ILE A 250 -10.87 5.63 1.92
C ILE A 250 -11.10 6.44 3.20
N ASP A 251 -11.89 5.92 4.14
CA ASP A 251 -12.15 6.55 5.44
C ASP A 251 -10.85 6.70 6.26
N ASP A 252 -10.01 5.65 6.27
CA ASP A 252 -8.66 5.67 6.85
C ASP A 252 -7.74 6.77 6.26
N VAL A 253 -8.03 7.25 5.05
CA VAL A 253 -7.27 8.31 4.34
C VAL A 253 -7.83 9.71 4.61
N THR A 254 -9.10 9.84 4.99
CA THR A 254 -9.77 11.13 5.24
C THR A 254 -9.89 11.48 6.72
N GLU A 255 -9.87 10.49 7.63
CA GLU A 255 -9.84 10.70 9.09
C GLU A 255 -8.58 11.46 9.54
N THR A 256 -8.70 12.78 9.76
CA THR A 256 -7.58 13.64 10.14
C THR A 256 -7.26 13.63 11.64
N GLU A 257 -8.21 13.29 12.53
CA GLU A 257 -7.98 13.32 13.99
C GLU A 257 -7.25 12.06 14.52
N ASN A 258 -7.34 10.91 13.82
CA ASN A 258 -6.69 9.64 14.18
C ASN A 258 -5.67 9.14 13.12
N GLY A 259 -5.34 9.99 12.13
CA GLY A 259 -4.84 9.58 10.81
C GLY A 259 -3.82 8.44 10.75
N LYS A 260 -4.24 7.31 10.18
CA LYS A 260 -3.38 6.17 9.80
C LYS A 260 -2.43 6.49 8.63
N TRP A 261 -2.63 7.66 7.99
CA TRP A 261 -1.85 8.18 6.87
C TRP A 261 -1.34 9.58 7.19
N ASP A 262 -0.06 9.68 7.54
CA ASP A 262 0.66 10.95 7.62
C ASP A 262 1.02 11.43 6.21
N PHE A 263 0.30 12.41 5.66
CA PHE A 263 0.65 13.04 4.39
C PHE A 263 1.82 14.04 4.52
N GLY A 264 2.23 14.39 5.75
CA GLY A 264 3.42 15.19 6.03
C GLY A 264 4.76 14.50 5.71
N ASP A 265 4.74 13.20 5.33
CA ASP A 265 5.88 12.40 4.88
C ASP A 265 6.78 13.19 3.91
N GLU A 266 8.05 13.40 4.31
CA GLU A 266 9.05 14.19 3.58
C GLU A 266 9.27 13.68 2.14
N ASN A 267 8.99 12.40 1.88
CA ASN A 267 9.16 11.77 0.56
C ASN A 267 8.06 12.16 -0.45
N ILE A 268 6.96 12.81 -0.03
CA ILE A 268 5.86 13.21 -0.92
C ILE A 268 6.25 14.47 -1.70
N SER A 269 6.61 14.25 -2.96
CA SER A 269 7.17 15.25 -3.87
C SER A 269 6.11 15.93 -4.75
N ALA A 270 6.49 17.00 -5.47
CA ALA A 270 5.65 17.56 -6.52
C ALA A 270 5.38 16.55 -7.66
N PHE A 271 6.27 15.58 -7.90
CA PHE A 271 6.06 14.50 -8.88
C PHE A 271 5.04 13.46 -8.38
N THR A 272 4.94 13.24 -7.06
CA THR A 272 3.94 12.36 -6.45
C THR A 272 2.51 12.82 -6.80
N TYR A 273 2.25 14.13 -6.81
CA TYR A 273 0.97 14.69 -7.25
C TYR A 273 0.64 14.32 -8.70
N VAL A 274 1.60 14.39 -9.63
CA VAL A 274 1.38 13.98 -11.03
C VAL A 274 1.20 12.47 -11.14
N ALA A 275 1.94 11.70 -10.36
CA ALA A 275 1.82 10.24 -10.31
C ALA A 275 0.39 9.83 -9.92
N VAL A 276 -0.15 10.44 -8.86
CA VAL A 276 -1.48 10.12 -8.31
C VAL A 276 -2.60 10.74 -9.16
N LEU A 277 -2.65 12.07 -9.27
CA LEU A 277 -3.74 12.79 -9.90
C LEU A 277 -3.75 12.66 -11.43
N GLY A 278 -2.57 12.51 -12.06
CA GLY A 278 -2.41 12.57 -13.51
C GLY A 278 -2.60 13.98 -14.07
N SER A 279 -2.30 15.00 -13.27
CA SER A 279 -2.69 16.39 -13.52
C SER A 279 -1.69 17.34 -12.78
N GLY A 280 -1.80 18.67 -12.92
CA GLY A 280 -0.90 19.64 -12.25
C GLY A 280 0.57 19.67 -12.74
N LEU A 281 0.82 19.32 -14.01
CA LEU A 281 2.17 19.14 -14.57
C LEU A 281 3.07 20.39 -14.51
N THR A 282 2.53 21.61 -14.40
CA THR A 282 3.28 22.86 -14.55
C THR A 282 4.41 23.01 -13.52
N VAL A 283 4.14 22.88 -12.23
CA VAL A 283 5.18 23.04 -11.19
C VAL A 283 6.19 21.89 -11.21
N PRO A 284 5.80 20.61 -11.30
CA PRO A 284 6.74 19.49 -11.45
C PRO A 284 7.65 19.62 -12.69
N LEU A 285 7.14 20.17 -13.81
CA LEU A 285 7.95 20.48 -14.98
C LEU A 285 8.92 21.64 -14.71
N ILE A 286 8.52 22.69 -13.97
CA ILE A 286 9.41 23.76 -13.53
C ILE A 286 10.49 23.21 -12.59
N CYS A 287 10.12 22.35 -11.63
CA CYS A 287 11.03 21.68 -10.71
C CYS A 287 12.07 20.89 -11.49
N PHE A 288 11.64 19.96 -12.36
CA PHE A 288 12.52 19.17 -13.22
C PHE A 288 13.45 20.04 -14.08
N VAL A 289 12.94 21.12 -14.68
CA VAL A 289 13.77 22.05 -15.48
C VAL A 289 14.81 22.75 -14.61
N MET A 290 14.47 23.22 -13.41
CA MET A 290 15.43 23.83 -12.48
C MET A 290 16.45 22.80 -11.97
N GLN A 291 15.98 21.62 -11.59
CA GLN A 291 16.77 20.49 -11.06
C GLN A 291 17.75 19.91 -12.06
N MET A 292 17.42 19.92 -13.36
CA MET A 292 18.35 19.55 -14.42
C MET A 292 19.24 20.72 -14.87
N THR A 293 18.73 21.96 -14.88
CA THR A 293 19.48 23.11 -15.43
C THR A 293 20.51 23.66 -14.45
N ILE A 294 20.19 23.82 -13.16
CA ILE A 294 21.11 24.43 -12.18
C ILE A 294 22.40 23.60 -12.04
N PRO A 295 22.37 22.27 -11.82
CA PRO A 295 23.59 21.48 -11.70
C PRO A 295 24.39 21.42 -13.01
N PHE A 296 23.71 21.43 -14.15
CA PHE A 296 24.36 21.46 -15.46
C PHE A 296 25.06 22.81 -15.73
N LEU A 297 24.48 23.93 -15.25
CA LEU A 297 25.14 25.24 -15.27
C LEU A 297 26.32 25.31 -14.29
N LEU A 298 26.23 24.70 -13.11
CA LEU A 298 27.37 24.58 -12.17
C LEU A 298 28.50 23.73 -12.76
N LEU A 299 28.17 22.64 -13.44
CA LEU A 299 29.15 21.84 -14.22
C LEU A 299 29.80 22.68 -15.33
N PHE A 300 29.01 23.43 -16.10
CA PHE A 300 29.53 24.34 -17.12
C PHE A 300 30.46 25.41 -16.54
N ALA A 301 30.15 25.96 -15.35
CA ALA A 301 31.01 26.94 -14.69
C ALA A 301 32.32 26.31 -14.21
N ALA A 302 32.27 25.12 -13.57
CA ALA A 302 33.44 24.45 -13.03
C ALA A 302 34.37 23.80 -14.09
N VAL A 303 33.82 23.44 -15.25
CA VAL A 303 34.57 22.76 -16.34
C VAL A 303 34.87 23.68 -17.52
N GLY A 304 34.01 24.68 -17.79
CA GLY A 304 34.05 25.50 -19.01
C GLY A 304 35.28 26.37 -19.20
N GLU A 305 36.10 26.59 -18.16
CA GLU A 305 37.42 27.23 -18.28
C GLU A 305 38.52 26.29 -18.82
N ARG A 306 38.21 25.00 -19.06
CA ARG A 306 39.15 24.01 -19.62
C ARG A 306 38.74 23.66 -21.05
N GLU A 307 39.32 24.36 -22.03
CA GLU A 307 39.16 24.07 -23.45
C GLU A 307 39.81 22.72 -23.82
N ASP A 308 39.02 21.64 -23.80
CA ASP A 308 38.61 20.94 -25.04
C ASP A 308 37.55 19.87 -24.70
N THR A 309 36.30 20.18 -25.07
CA THR A 309 35.02 19.48 -24.83
C THR A 309 34.79 18.80 -23.45
N ILE A 310 33.65 19.14 -22.84
CA ILE A 310 33.15 18.50 -21.60
C ILE A 310 33.01 16.98 -21.77
N TRP A 311 32.70 16.51 -22.98
CA TRP A 311 32.54 15.09 -23.29
C TRP A 311 33.89 14.34 -23.37
N ASP A 312 34.93 14.94 -23.93
CA ASP A 312 36.28 14.36 -23.92
C ASP A 312 36.86 14.30 -22.50
N SER A 313 36.50 15.26 -21.64
CA SER A 313 36.71 15.12 -20.20
C SER A 313 35.92 13.93 -19.63
N VAL A 314 34.57 13.98 -19.65
CA VAL A 314 33.68 13.03 -18.93
C VAL A 314 33.76 11.59 -19.46
N LEU A 315 34.11 11.38 -20.73
CA LEU A 315 34.14 10.05 -21.35
C LEU A 315 35.56 9.48 -21.53
N SER A 316 36.63 10.25 -21.35
CA SER A 316 37.98 9.69 -21.46
C SER A 316 38.36 8.92 -20.20
N CYS A 317 38.75 7.65 -20.36
CA CYS A 317 39.35 6.87 -19.27
C CYS A 317 40.70 7.45 -18.79
N ASN A 318 41.21 8.51 -19.45
CA ASN A 318 42.34 9.31 -19.01
C ASN A 318 41.97 10.39 -17.99
N GLN A 319 40.70 10.58 -17.60
CA GLN A 319 40.31 11.67 -16.70
C GLN A 319 41.10 11.66 -15.37
N PHE A 320 41.37 10.47 -14.82
CA PHE A 320 42.22 10.24 -13.64
C PHE A 320 43.72 10.59 -13.81
N ALA A 321 44.16 10.92 -15.02
CA ALA A 321 45.51 11.40 -15.34
C ALA A 321 45.51 12.82 -15.99
N ALA A 322 44.36 13.28 -16.50
CA ALA A 322 44.21 14.57 -17.15
C ALA A 322 43.90 15.71 -16.16
N SER A 323 43.20 15.44 -15.06
CA SER A 323 42.92 16.44 -14.00
C SER A 323 44.05 16.63 -12.98
N THR A 324 45.09 15.79 -13.02
CA THR A 324 46.18 15.80 -12.02
C THR A 324 47.23 16.90 -12.26
N TYR A 325 47.14 17.63 -13.37
CA TYR A 325 47.88 18.87 -13.57
C TYR A 325 46.97 20.07 -13.27
N PRO A 326 47.10 20.73 -12.11
CA PRO A 326 46.49 22.05 -11.91
C PRO A 326 47.01 23.03 -12.96
N LYS A 327 46.28 24.13 -13.24
CA LYS A 327 46.81 25.24 -14.06
C LYS A 327 48.18 25.66 -13.49
N ASP A 328 49.08 26.15 -14.33
CA ASP A 328 50.35 26.71 -13.82
C ASP A 328 50.10 27.86 -12.82
N ASP A 329 48.98 28.57 -12.96
CA ASP A 329 48.49 29.60 -12.03
C ASP A 329 47.88 29.03 -10.72
N ASP A 330 47.29 27.83 -10.74
CA ASP A 330 46.73 27.15 -9.56
C ASP A 330 47.82 26.60 -8.62
N LYS A 331 49.12 26.76 -8.95
CA LYS A 331 50.26 26.31 -8.12
C LYS A 331 50.46 27.11 -6.82
N GLY A 332 49.55 28.04 -6.50
CA GLY A 332 49.35 28.63 -5.17
C GLY A 332 47.93 28.46 -4.61
N GLY A 333 47.08 27.66 -5.25
CA GLY A 333 45.64 27.55 -4.97
C GLY A 333 45.31 26.88 -3.63
N SER A 334 44.26 27.40 -2.96
CA SER A 334 43.83 26.99 -1.62
C SER A 334 43.52 25.50 -1.51
N PHE A 335 43.02 24.88 -2.58
CA PHE A 335 42.70 23.45 -2.68
C PHE A 335 43.91 22.53 -2.37
N SER A 336 45.12 22.92 -2.79
CA SER A 336 46.35 22.16 -2.55
C SER A 336 46.79 22.15 -1.08
N SER A 337 46.29 23.10 -0.28
CA SER A 337 46.59 23.20 1.14
C SER A 337 45.94 22.08 1.95
N THR A 338 46.46 21.84 3.15
CA THR A 338 45.85 20.92 4.12
C THR A 338 44.39 21.28 4.42
N HIS A 339 44.00 22.56 4.34
CA HIS A 339 42.62 22.98 4.58
C HIS A 339 41.67 22.59 3.44
N GLY A 340 42.09 22.73 2.17
CA GLY A 340 41.32 22.29 1.01
C GLY A 340 41.06 20.79 1.05
N LYS A 341 42.13 20.00 1.20
CA LYS A 341 42.04 18.53 1.36
C LYS A 341 41.16 18.12 2.55
N THR A 342 41.23 18.84 3.68
CA THR A 342 40.38 18.57 4.84
C THR A 342 38.90 18.84 4.54
N MET A 343 38.56 19.95 3.89
CA MET A 343 37.16 20.26 3.55
C MET A 343 36.56 19.26 2.56
N VAL A 344 37.30 18.87 1.51
CA VAL A 344 36.84 17.82 0.57
C VAL A 344 36.64 16.48 1.29
N THR A 345 37.54 16.13 2.21
CA THR A 345 37.38 14.92 3.04
C THR A 345 36.15 15.01 3.93
N LEU A 346 35.86 16.17 4.53
CA LEU A 346 34.67 16.38 5.37
C LEU A 346 33.36 16.29 4.56
N VAL A 347 33.32 16.83 3.34
CA VAL A 347 32.15 16.68 2.44
C VAL A 347 31.97 15.21 2.02
N ALA A 348 33.05 14.52 1.65
CA ALA A 348 32.98 13.09 1.31
C ALA A 348 32.55 12.21 2.50
N LEU A 349 32.98 12.54 3.73
CA LEU A 349 32.51 11.89 4.96
C LEU A 349 31.04 12.20 5.25
N TYR A 350 30.59 13.44 5.06
CA TYR A 350 29.17 13.80 5.18
C TYR A 350 28.31 13.02 4.18
N TYR A 351 28.71 12.92 2.91
CA TYR A 351 28.01 12.09 1.92
C TYR A 351 28.04 10.60 2.26
N LEU A 352 29.12 10.08 2.85
CA LEU A 352 29.19 8.68 3.27
C LEU A 352 28.32 8.35 4.49
N PHE A 353 28.09 9.31 5.40
CA PHE A 353 27.42 9.08 6.70
C PHE A 353 26.03 9.71 6.85
N LYS A 354 25.60 10.59 5.94
CA LYS A 354 24.24 11.15 5.88
C LYS A 354 23.55 10.72 4.57
N VAL A 355 24.00 11.26 3.43
CA VAL A 355 23.41 11.01 2.11
C VAL A 355 23.35 9.53 1.72
N VAL A 356 24.43 8.75 1.87
CA VAL A 356 24.42 7.32 1.52
C VAL A 356 23.42 6.50 2.36
N PRO A 357 23.29 6.72 3.69
CA PRO A 357 22.16 6.20 4.45
C PRO A 357 20.78 6.70 3.97
N ASP A 358 20.62 8.00 3.72
CA ASP A 358 19.33 8.60 3.35
C ASP A 358 18.82 8.10 1.99
N THR A 359 19.65 8.18 0.93
CA THR A 359 19.41 7.63 -0.42
C THR A 359 18.98 6.15 -0.39
N MET A 360 19.40 5.38 0.62
CA MET A 360 19.05 3.96 0.79
C MET A 360 17.75 3.75 1.56
N VAL A 361 17.39 4.65 2.48
CA VAL A 361 16.06 4.69 3.13
C VAL A 361 15.01 5.15 2.12
N SER A 362 15.28 6.25 1.39
CA SER A 362 14.44 6.75 0.30
C SER A 362 14.18 5.66 -0.74
N PHE A 363 15.23 5.03 -1.29
CA PHE A 363 15.09 3.93 -2.25
C PHE A 363 14.25 2.74 -1.72
N TYR A 364 14.34 2.42 -0.43
CA TYR A 364 13.54 1.38 0.21
C TYR A 364 12.07 1.78 0.39
N ASN A 365 11.78 3.06 0.67
CA ASN A 365 10.43 3.63 0.70
C ASN A 365 9.81 3.65 -0.72
N THR A 366 10.55 4.16 -1.71
CA THR A 366 10.16 4.27 -3.13
C THR A 366 9.91 2.91 -3.80
N ALA A 367 10.48 1.82 -3.28
CA ALA A 367 10.14 0.46 -3.72
C ALA A 367 8.69 0.02 -3.37
N GLY A 368 8.01 0.77 -2.48
CA GLY A 368 6.66 0.47 -2.00
C GLY A 368 6.64 -0.68 -0.98
N THR A 369 7.65 -0.76 -0.10
CA THR A 369 7.76 -1.82 0.92
C THR A 369 7.92 -1.32 2.37
N ALA A 370 7.99 0.00 2.58
CA ALA A 370 7.96 0.61 3.91
C ALA A 370 6.52 0.83 4.40
N ASP A 371 6.35 1.05 5.70
CA ASP A 371 5.08 1.43 6.32
C ASP A 371 5.02 2.96 6.48
N THR A 372 5.02 3.68 5.35
CA THR A 372 4.81 5.13 5.27
C THR A 372 3.74 5.43 4.22
N SER A 373 3.10 6.60 4.31
CA SER A 373 2.06 7.03 3.37
C SER A 373 2.59 7.07 1.94
N TYR A 374 3.79 7.62 1.72
CA TYR A 374 4.44 7.64 0.40
C TYR A 374 4.65 6.21 -0.16
N SER A 375 5.15 5.28 0.66
CA SER A 375 5.34 3.88 0.26
C SER A 375 4.01 3.18 -0.09
N LYS A 376 2.96 3.41 0.71
CA LYS A 376 1.61 2.88 0.45
C LYS A 376 1.03 3.44 -0.86
N ILE A 377 1.15 4.76 -1.10
CA ILE A 377 0.80 5.41 -2.38
C ILE A 377 1.56 4.74 -3.53
N MET A 378 2.88 4.59 -3.43
CA MET A 378 3.70 4.04 -4.50
C MET A 378 3.37 2.58 -4.82
N SER A 379 3.03 1.75 -3.83
CA SER A 379 2.52 0.39 -4.12
C SER A 379 1.14 0.43 -4.80
N MET A 380 0.23 1.31 -4.40
CA MET A 380 -1.05 1.46 -5.11
C MET A 380 -0.86 1.94 -6.55
N ARG A 381 0.05 2.88 -6.81
CA ARG A 381 0.45 3.32 -8.16
C ARG A 381 0.98 2.15 -8.99
N LYS A 382 1.81 1.31 -8.39
CA LYS A 382 2.33 0.07 -8.98
C LYS A 382 1.22 -0.93 -9.33
N MET A 383 0.15 -1.04 -8.54
CA MET A 383 -1.00 -1.88 -8.86
C MET A 383 -1.75 -1.40 -10.12
N VAL A 384 -2.11 -0.11 -10.21
CA VAL A 384 -2.83 0.43 -11.39
C VAL A 384 -1.94 0.40 -12.65
N TRP A 385 -0.64 0.62 -12.48
CA TRP A 385 0.36 0.43 -13.53
C TRP A 385 0.41 -1.02 -14.03
N ASP A 386 0.35 -2.02 -13.16
CA ASP A 386 0.37 -3.45 -13.54
C ASP A 386 -0.98 -3.94 -14.12
N GLN A 387 -2.10 -3.35 -13.68
CA GLN A 387 -3.42 -3.50 -14.32
C GLN A 387 -3.46 -2.86 -15.72
N GLY A 388 -2.64 -1.82 -15.94
CA GLY A 388 -2.52 -1.10 -17.21
C GLY A 388 -3.68 -0.13 -17.46
N ASP A 389 -4.24 0.44 -16.40
CA ASP A 389 -5.39 1.35 -16.45
C ASP A 389 -5.02 2.82 -16.16
N ASP A 390 -3.74 3.10 -15.94
CA ASP A 390 -3.17 4.45 -15.79
C ASP A 390 -3.40 5.37 -17.01
N ARG A 391 -3.56 6.67 -16.74
CA ARG A 391 -3.43 7.74 -17.74
C ARG A 391 -1.97 8.06 -18.04
N VAL A 392 -1.69 8.55 -19.26
CA VAL A 392 -0.32 8.94 -19.71
C VAL A 392 0.39 9.89 -18.74
N LEU A 393 -0.33 10.83 -18.10
CA LEU A 393 0.26 11.72 -17.10
C LEU A 393 0.54 11.01 -15.76
N GLN A 394 -0.33 10.11 -15.27
CA GLN A 394 -0.04 9.28 -14.09
C GLN A 394 1.16 8.35 -14.35
N MET A 395 1.26 7.79 -15.57
CA MET A 395 2.40 6.98 -16.02
C MET A 395 3.71 7.77 -15.99
N LEU A 396 3.71 8.99 -16.54
CA LEU A 396 4.89 9.86 -16.57
C LEU A 396 5.25 10.38 -15.18
N GLY A 397 4.27 10.81 -14.39
CA GLY A 397 4.45 11.27 -13.01
C GLY A 397 5.03 10.17 -12.11
N TYR A 398 4.46 8.96 -12.15
CA TYR A 398 4.96 7.82 -11.38
C TYR A 398 6.40 7.47 -11.76
N LYS A 399 6.75 7.50 -13.04
CA LYS A 399 8.14 7.25 -13.46
C LYS A 399 9.09 8.42 -13.18
N ALA A 400 8.62 9.67 -13.23
CA ALA A 400 9.42 10.81 -12.78
C ALA A 400 9.73 10.67 -11.28
N ASP A 401 8.72 10.47 -10.44
CA ASP A 401 8.86 10.30 -8.98
C ASP A 401 9.83 9.16 -8.63
N LEU A 402 9.66 7.96 -9.22
CA LEU A 402 10.60 6.84 -9.03
C LEU A 402 12.05 7.18 -9.42
N TYR A 403 12.28 8.01 -10.45
CA TYR A 403 13.64 8.37 -10.89
C TYR A 403 14.24 9.55 -10.11
N MET A 404 13.41 10.49 -9.64
CA MET A 404 13.82 11.60 -8.79
C MET A 404 14.24 11.07 -7.41
N ASN A 405 13.39 10.26 -6.77
CA ASN A 405 13.62 9.68 -5.43
C ASN A 405 14.55 8.45 -5.44
N THR A 406 15.31 8.22 -6.53
CA THR A 406 16.38 7.21 -6.56
C THR A 406 17.63 7.75 -7.25
N ALA A 407 17.70 7.60 -8.57
CA ALA A 407 18.93 7.82 -9.33
C ALA A 407 19.30 9.29 -9.49
N PHE A 408 18.32 10.21 -9.55
CA PHE A 408 18.60 11.64 -9.66
C PHE A 408 19.40 12.14 -8.47
N GLU A 409 18.98 11.82 -7.24
CA GLU A 409 19.69 12.18 -6.00
C GLU A 409 21.16 11.70 -6.05
N CYS A 410 21.39 10.41 -6.32
CA CYS A 410 22.74 9.86 -6.46
C CYS A 410 23.55 10.50 -7.60
N LEU A 411 22.91 10.82 -8.74
CA LEU A 411 23.55 11.49 -9.89
C LEU A 411 23.95 12.92 -9.53
N LEU A 412 23.09 13.63 -8.82
CA LEU A 412 23.24 15.01 -8.38
C LEU A 412 24.44 15.14 -7.41
N TYR A 413 24.51 14.27 -6.40
CA TYR A 413 25.64 14.24 -5.48
C TYR A 413 26.95 13.77 -6.14
N SER A 414 26.88 12.84 -7.09
CA SER A 414 28.05 12.40 -7.87
C SER A 414 28.57 13.52 -8.78
N LEU A 415 27.67 14.28 -9.41
CA LEU A 415 27.99 15.48 -10.16
C LEU A 415 28.63 16.55 -9.26
N ASN A 416 28.10 16.75 -8.05
CA ASN A 416 28.67 17.73 -7.12
C ASN A 416 30.09 17.36 -6.67
N LEU A 417 30.36 16.09 -6.36
CA LEU A 417 31.72 15.65 -6.11
C LEU A 417 32.64 15.95 -7.31
N PHE A 418 32.17 15.68 -8.53
CA PHE A 418 32.94 16.01 -9.73
C PHE A 418 33.17 17.53 -9.89
N ILE A 419 32.19 18.37 -9.58
CA ILE A 419 32.33 19.84 -9.54
C ILE A 419 33.38 20.24 -8.50
N ILE A 420 33.25 19.78 -7.25
CA ILE A 420 34.17 20.01 -6.14
C ILE A 420 35.61 19.62 -6.47
N TYR A 421 35.84 18.59 -7.27
CA TYR A 421 37.19 18.16 -7.69
C TYR A 421 37.82 19.02 -8.80
N ASN A 422 37.03 19.89 -9.44
CA ASN A 422 37.51 20.80 -10.48
C ASN A 422 37.56 22.27 -10.02
N THR A 423 36.89 22.61 -8.92
CA THR A 423 36.92 23.91 -8.22
C THR A 423 38.20 24.09 -7.38
N SER A 424 38.85 25.27 -7.42
CA SER A 424 40.09 25.53 -6.66
C SER A 424 39.96 26.43 -5.42
N ASP A 425 38.80 27.06 -5.17
CA ASP A 425 38.48 27.77 -3.92
C ASP A 425 37.66 26.89 -2.95
N ILE A 426 37.94 27.02 -1.65
CA ILE A 426 37.20 26.35 -0.56
C ILE A 426 35.80 26.95 -0.40
N LEU A 427 35.63 28.25 -0.65
CA LEU A 427 34.33 28.90 -0.54
C LEU A 427 33.36 28.37 -1.61
N ASP A 428 33.83 28.23 -2.85
CA ASP A 428 33.05 27.69 -3.95
C ASP A 428 32.72 26.20 -3.76
N VAL A 429 33.62 25.40 -3.17
CA VAL A 429 33.34 24.01 -2.76
C VAL A 429 32.15 23.94 -1.78
N ILE A 430 32.06 24.87 -0.83
CA ILE A 430 30.95 24.94 0.13
C ILE A 430 29.67 25.46 -0.54
N LEU A 431 29.75 26.49 -1.39
CA LEU A 431 28.60 27.01 -2.12
C LEU A 431 28.01 25.99 -3.11
N ASN A 432 28.85 25.23 -3.82
CA ASN A 432 28.40 24.19 -4.74
C ASN A 432 27.69 23.05 -4.00
N ALA A 433 28.20 22.63 -2.83
CA ALA A 433 27.50 21.69 -1.97
C ALA A 433 26.13 22.22 -1.51
N LEU A 434 26.06 23.45 -0.98
CA LEU A 434 24.79 24.05 -0.51
C LEU A 434 23.79 24.30 -1.64
N ALA A 435 24.25 24.68 -2.83
CA ALA A 435 23.40 24.84 -4.01
C ALA A 435 22.81 23.50 -4.48
N ILE A 436 23.53 22.40 -4.26
CA ILE A 436 23.09 21.05 -4.61
C ILE A 436 22.06 20.51 -3.60
N GLU A 437 22.24 20.72 -2.29
CA GLU A 437 21.19 20.42 -1.30
C GLU A 437 19.90 21.21 -1.60
N PHE A 438 20.02 22.51 -1.93
CA PHE A 438 18.88 23.34 -2.33
C PHE A 438 18.19 22.86 -3.62
N VAL A 439 18.93 22.28 -4.56
CA VAL A 439 18.37 21.70 -5.78
C VAL A 439 17.67 20.37 -5.50
N HIS A 440 18.21 19.54 -4.60
CA HIS A 440 17.57 18.30 -4.18
C HIS A 440 16.18 18.58 -3.56
N GLN A 441 16.10 19.46 -2.57
CA GLN A 441 14.87 19.72 -1.80
C GLN A 441 13.87 20.65 -2.51
N LEU A 442 14.03 20.88 -3.81
CA LEU A 442 13.33 21.95 -4.53
C LEU A 442 11.84 21.63 -4.74
N ASP A 443 11.51 20.41 -5.13
CA ASP A 443 10.14 19.95 -5.34
C ASP A 443 9.41 19.64 -4.02
N GLU A 444 10.13 19.20 -2.98
CA GLU A 444 9.65 19.15 -1.59
C GLU A 444 9.24 20.55 -1.10
N ALA A 445 10.08 21.58 -1.33
CA ALA A 445 9.78 22.96 -0.97
C ALA A 445 8.62 23.58 -1.78
N PHE A 446 8.42 23.14 -3.03
CA PHE A 446 7.21 23.48 -3.79
C PHE A 446 5.97 22.78 -3.24
N ARG A 447 6.06 21.51 -2.83
CA ARG A 447 4.96 20.79 -2.17
C ARG A 447 4.58 21.43 -0.83
N ALA A 448 5.56 21.76 0.00
CA ALA A 448 5.37 22.41 1.31
C ALA A 448 4.95 23.89 1.23
N SER A 449 4.73 24.43 0.04
CA SER A 449 4.28 25.81 -0.14
C SER A 449 2.77 25.94 0.04
N ALA A 450 2.33 26.77 0.99
CA ALA A 450 0.92 26.99 1.35
C ALA A 450 0.00 27.63 0.26
N TRP A 451 0.46 27.71 -1.00
CA TRP A 451 -0.35 28.08 -2.17
C TRP A 451 -0.56 26.90 -3.14
N TRP A 452 0.08 25.75 -2.89
CA TRP A 452 0.04 24.55 -3.71
C TRP A 452 -1.07 23.60 -3.24
N ASP A 453 -0.95 23.10 -2.02
CA ASP A 453 -1.93 22.24 -1.33
C ASP A 453 -1.67 22.31 0.18
N SER A 454 -2.08 23.40 0.85
CA SER A 454 -1.69 23.69 2.25
C SER A 454 -2.20 22.69 3.28
N ASP A 455 -3.25 21.96 2.91
CA ASP A 455 -4.04 21.12 3.80
C ASP A 455 -3.98 19.64 3.36
N ASP A 456 -3.07 19.31 2.42
CA ASP A 456 -2.90 18.01 1.75
C ASP A 456 -4.18 17.43 1.07
N ARG A 457 -5.24 18.21 0.94
CA ARG A 457 -6.55 17.75 0.42
C ARG A 457 -6.46 17.28 -1.04
N PHE A 458 -5.62 17.88 -1.88
CA PHE A 458 -5.44 17.40 -3.26
C PHE A 458 -4.71 16.05 -3.32
N ILE A 459 -3.72 15.78 -2.47
CA ILE A 459 -3.06 14.46 -2.42
C ILE A 459 -3.95 13.41 -1.74
N GLN A 460 -4.72 13.77 -0.70
CA GLN A 460 -5.75 12.91 -0.10
C GLN A 460 -6.82 12.51 -1.12
N ALA A 461 -7.49 13.46 -1.78
CA ALA A 461 -8.51 13.18 -2.80
C ALA A 461 -7.96 12.36 -3.97
N GLY A 462 -6.71 12.62 -4.37
CA GLY A 462 -6.01 11.78 -5.34
C GLY A 462 -5.76 10.35 -4.85
N THR A 463 -5.49 10.15 -3.56
CA THR A 463 -5.27 8.85 -2.93
C THR A 463 -6.57 8.07 -2.79
N VAL A 464 -7.68 8.72 -2.41
CA VAL A 464 -9.04 8.17 -2.47
C VAL A 464 -9.37 7.70 -3.89
N GLU A 465 -9.13 8.53 -4.91
CA GLU A 465 -9.35 8.13 -6.31
C GLU A 465 -8.42 6.99 -6.75
N LEU A 466 -7.21 6.90 -6.21
CA LEU A 466 -6.27 5.80 -6.46
C LEU A 466 -6.73 4.48 -5.82
N ILE A 467 -7.35 4.53 -4.63
CA ILE A 467 -8.00 3.36 -3.99
C ILE A 467 -9.20 2.88 -4.80
N ILE A 468 -9.96 3.80 -5.39
CA ILE A 468 -11.02 3.48 -6.35
C ILE A 468 -10.43 2.85 -7.62
N GLN A 469 -9.43 3.47 -8.26
CA GLN A 469 -8.80 2.99 -9.49
C GLN A 469 -8.17 1.60 -9.34
N ARG A 470 -7.39 1.33 -8.27
CA ARG A 470 -6.74 0.02 -8.05
C ARG A 470 -7.74 -1.12 -7.81
N THR A 471 -8.94 -0.79 -7.31
CA THR A 471 -9.98 -1.77 -6.97
C THR A 471 -10.91 -2.03 -8.15
N LEU A 472 -11.02 -1.08 -9.08
CA LEU A 472 -11.79 -1.23 -10.31
C LEU A 472 -10.98 -1.94 -11.40
N PHE A 473 -11.49 -3.08 -11.86
CA PHE A 473 -10.90 -3.85 -12.96
C PHE A 473 -11.26 -3.26 -14.32
N LEU A 474 -10.93 -1.99 -14.54
CA LEU A 474 -11.35 -1.19 -15.70
C LEU A 474 -11.04 -1.88 -17.05
N ASN A 475 -9.86 -2.50 -17.22
CA ASN A 475 -9.50 -3.30 -18.41
C ASN A 475 -10.24 -4.65 -18.57
N MET A 476 -11.14 -5.00 -17.65
CA MET A 476 -12.11 -6.10 -17.76
C MET A 476 -13.54 -5.55 -17.93
N LEU A 477 -13.91 -4.47 -17.23
CA LEU A 477 -15.19 -3.77 -17.42
C LEU A 477 -15.38 -3.22 -18.86
N LYS A 478 -14.29 -2.92 -19.59
CA LYS A 478 -14.33 -2.52 -21.02
C LYS A 478 -14.73 -3.66 -21.99
N ASP A 479 -14.44 -4.92 -21.65
CA ASP A 479 -14.36 -6.05 -22.60
C ASP A 479 -15.38 -7.15 -22.23
N CYS A 480 -16.43 -7.30 -23.04
CA CYS A 480 -17.55 -8.23 -22.78
C CYS A 480 -17.07 -9.67 -22.53
N LYS A 481 -16.01 -10.09 -23.22
CA LYS A 481 -15.45 -11.44 -23.09
C LYS A 481 -14.75 -11.61 -21.75
N ARG A 482 -13.87 -10.67 -21.38
CA ARG A 482 -13.17 -10.72 -20.08
C ARG A 482 -14.15 -10.63 -18.92
N PHE A 483 -15.18 -9.81 -19.05
CA PHE A 483 -16.23 -9.68 -18.04
C PHE A 483 -17.00 -11.00 -17.87
N ALA A 484 -17.42 -11.63 -18.98
CA ALA A 484 -18.07 -12.95 -18.98
C ALA A 484 -17.17 -14.06 -18.39
N GLU A 485 -15.90 -14.14 -18.84
CA GLU A 485 -14.88 -15.07 -18.32
C GLU A 485 -14.59 -14.84 -16.83
N TRP A 486 -14.75 -13.61 -16.32
CA TRP A 486 -14.65 -13.31 -14.90
C TRP A 486 -15.88 -13.79 -14.14
N ILE A 487 -17.09 -13.33 -14.47
CA ILE A 487 -18.31 -13.65 -13.69
C ILE A 487 -18.79 -15.11 -13.80
N GLY A 488 -18.27 -15.88 -14.76
CA GLY A 488 -18.68 -17.27 -15.00
C GLY A 488 -19.89 -17.40 -15.94
N GLU A 489 -20.00 -16.50 -16.92
CA GLU A 489 -21.08 -16.49 -17.91
C GLU A 489 -20.62 -16.61 -19.36
N GLU A 490 -21.57 -16.84 -20.26
CA GLU A 490 -21.33 -16.83 -21.70
C GLU A 490 -21.25 -15.40 -22.25
N GLU A 491 -20.31 -15.18 -23.18
CA GLU A 491 -20.04 -13.88 -23.81
C GLU A 491 -21.31 -13.26 -24.45
N ASP A 492 -22.14 -14.08 -25.09
CA ASP A 492 -23.41 -13.66 -25.71
C ASP A 492 -24.44 -13.14 -24.68
N ILE A 493 -24.44 -13.66 -23.45
CA ILE A 493 -25.34 -13.22 -22.37
C ILE A 493 -24.93 -11.82 -21.90
N VAL A 494 -23.63 -11.62 -21.65
CA VAL A 494 -23.06 -10.32 -21.24
C VAL A 494 -23.22 -9.29 -22.36
N MET A 495 -22.86 -9.62 -23.61
CA MET A 495 -23.08 -8.72 -24.76
C MET A 495 -24.54 -8.31 -24.87
N LYS A 496 -25.49 -9.25 -24.76
CA LYS A 496 -26.93 -8.95 -24.80
C LYS A 496 -27.37 -8.04 -23.64
N ALA A 497 -26.87 -8.25 -22.43
CA ALA A 497 -27.14 -7.38 -21.29
C ALA A 497 -26.59 -5.96 -21.51
N CYS A 498 -25.40 -5.83 -22.10
CA CYS A 498 -24.80 -4.55 -22.50
C CYS A 498 -25.41 -3.92 -23.77
N GLY A 499 -26.44 -4.54 -24.38
CA GLY A 499 -27.16 -4.00 -25.54
C GLY A 499 -26.64 -4.43 -26.92
N GLY A 500 -25.68 -5.36 -26.99
CA GLY A 500 -25.12 -5.90 -28.23
C GLY A 500 -23.95 -5.10 -28.80
N GLU A 501 -23.43 -4.12 -28.07
CA GLU A 501 -22.22 -3.38 -28.43
C GLU A 501 -20.95 -4.09 -27.92
N GLY A 502 -19.83 -3.91 -28.61
CA GLY A 502 -18.54 -4.52 -28.26
C GLY A 502 -17.78 -3.81 -27.12
N GLU A 503 -18.17 -2.58 -26.79
CA GLU A 503 -17.67 -1.85 -25.62
C GLU A 503 -18.63 -2.13 -24.45
N CYS A 504 -18.17 -2.80 -23.39
CA CYS A 504 -19.03 -3.51 -22.43
C CYS A 504 -19.75 -2.60 -21.42
N LEU A 505 -19.05 -2.20 -20.35
CA LEU A 505 -19.51 -1.22 -19.36
C LEU A 505 -18.77 0.12 -19.53
N TYR A 506 -18.29 0.40 -20.75
CA TYR A 506 -17.58 1.62 -21.13
C TYR A 506 -18.25 2.22 -22.37
N ASN A 507 -19.04 3.30 -22.21
CA ASN A 507 -19.61 4.04 -23.33
C ASN A 507 -19.94 5.47 -22.87
N ARG A 508 -19.16 6.46 -23.33
CA ARG A 508 -19.32 7.88 -22.93
C ARG A 508 -20.70 8.45 -23.27
N LYS A 509 -21.23 8.10 -24.44
CA LYS A 509 -22.51 8.65 -24.90
C LYS A 509 -23.65 8.15 -24.00
N LEU A 510 -23.65 6.85 -23.71
CA LEU A 510 -24.66 6.26 -22.83
C LEU A 510 -24.50 6.71 -21.38
N ALA A 511 -23.28 6.92 -20.88
CA ALA A 511 -23.07 7.46 -19.54
C ALA A 511 -23.68 8.86 -19.37
N LEU A 512 -23.55 9.73 -20.38
CA LEU A 512 -24.20 11.04 -20.40
C LEU A 512 -25.73 10.94 -20.49
N GLU A 513 -26.26 10.04 -21.34
CA GLU A 513 -27.70 9.80 -21.46
C GLU A 513 -28.31 9.20 -20.17
N ASP A 514 -27.57 8.32 -19.48
CA ASP A 514 -27.97 7.72 -18.20
C ASP A 514 -27.83 8.73 -17.04
N GLN A 515 -26.88 9.67 -17.09
CA GLN A 515 -26.70 10.74 -16.10
C GLN A 515 -27.76 11.85 -16.20
N GLU A 516 -28.42 12.02 -17.34
CA GLU A 516 -29.60 12.88 -17.49
C GLU A 516 -30.93 12.17 -17.14
N ASN A 517 -30.95 10.84 -17.02
CA ASN A 517 -32.17 10.09 -16.75
C ASN A 517 -32.45 9.93 -15.24
N THR A 518 -33.51 10.60 -14.76
CA THR A 518 -33.97 10.48 -13.36
C THR A 518 -34.50 9.09 -12.95
N GLU A 519 -34.61 8.13 -13.87
CA GLU A 519 -34.95 6.74 -13.53
C GLU A 519 -33.79 5.98 -12.85
N PHE A 520 -32.53 6.37 -13.09
CA PHE A 520 -31.33 5.73 -12.50
C PHE A 520 -30.79 6.46 -11.27
N MET A 521 -31.49 7.52 -10.86
CA MET A 521 -31.17 8.36 -9.71
C MET A 521 -31.96 7.92 -8.47
N ASN A 522 -31.33 7.96 -7.29
CA ASN A 522 -32.06 7.86 -6.03
C ASN A 522 -32.88 9.13 -5.75
N GLY A 523 -33.69 9.13 -4.70
CA GLY A 523 -34.60 10.24 -4.38
C GLY A 523 -33.89 11.58 -4.14
N THR A 524 -32.66 11.56 -3.64
CA THR A 524 -31.84 12.74 -3.34
C THR A 524 -31.15 13.25 -4.61
N GLU A 525 -30.49 12.37 -5.36
CA GLU A 525 -29.88 12.69 -6.67
C GLU A 525 -30.91 13.28 -7.64
N ALA A 526 -32.11 12.71 -7.70
CA ALA A 526 -33.21 13.20 -8.54
C ALA A 526 -33.83 14.51 -8.04
N TRP A 527 -33.65 14.87 -6.76
CA TRP A 527 -34.01 16.17 -6.21
C TRP A 527 -32.96 17.21 -6.58
N ASP A 528 -31.69 16.92 -6.29
CA ASP A 528 -30.55 17.81 -6.56
C ASP A 528 -30.44 18.14 -8.05
N TRP A 529 -30.55 17.14 -8.94
CA TRP A 529 -30.57 17.38 -10.40
C TRP A 529 -31.68 18.36 -10.83
N ARG A 530 -32.88 18.25 -10.24
CA ARG A 530 -34.01 19.17 -10.52
C ARG A 530 -33.76 20.57 -9.96
N CYS A 531 -33.14 20.66 -8.79
CA CYS A 531 -32.76 21.93 -8.17
C CYS A 531 -31.61 22.62 -8.94
N ALA A 532 -30.63 21.86 -9.44
CA ALA A 532 -29.58 22.34 -10.33
C ALA A 532 -30.15 22.88 -11.64
N GLU A 533 -31.05 22.16 -12.30
CA GLU A 533 -31.68 22.62 -13.55
C GLU A 533 -32.57 23.85 -13.34
N ALA A 534 -33.35 23.90 -12.25
CA ALA A 534 -34.08 25.11 -11.87
C ALA A 534 -33.13 26.29 -11.58
N ALA A 535 -31.99 26.05 -10.93
CA ALA A 535 -30.99 27.08 -10.66
C ALA A 535 -30.31 27.59 -11.95
N LYS A 536 -30.04 26.69 -12.92
CA LYS A 536 -29.53 27.03 -14.27
C LYS A 536 -30.53 27.94 -15.00
N GLN A 537 -31.80 27.54 -15.07
CA GLN A 537 -32.87 28.34 -15.70
C GLN A 537 -33.09 29.71 -15.03
N LEU A 538 -32.91 29.80 -13.70
CA LEU A 538 -33.01 31.06 -12.94
C LEU A 538 -31.70 31.88 -12.91
N GLY A 539 -30.61 31.41 -13.54
CA GLY A 539 -29.31 32.08 -13.56
C GLY A 539 -28.61 32.18 -12.20
N ARG A 540 -28.92 31.29 -11.26
CA ARG A 540 -28.50 31.37 -9.85
C ARG A 540 -27.22 30.58 -9.60
N LYS A 541 -26.07 31.12 -10.01
CA LYS A 541 -24.74 30.47 -9.91
C LYS A 541 -24.49 29.70 -8.60
N PHE A 542 -24.59 30.36 -7.44
CA PHE A 542 -24.38 29.69 -6.15
C PHE A 542 -25.31 28.48 -5.91
N ALA A 543 -26.54 28.50 -6.41
CA ALA A 543 -27.44 27.34 -6.32
C ALA A 543 -27.13 26.27 -7.38
N VAL A 544 -26.51 26.64 -8.52
CA VAL A 544 -25.93 25.65 -9.43
C VAL A 544 -24.70 25.00 -8.77
N GLU A 545 -23.84 25.79 -8.14
CA GLU A 545 -22.64 25.30 -7.42
C GLU A 545 -22.99 24.46 -6.18
N GLU A 546 -24.18 24.66 -5.58
CA GLU A 546 -24.73 23.81 -4.52
C GLU A 546 -25.28 22.48 -5.08
N TYR A 547 -26.19 22.52 -6.05
CA TYR A 547 -26.93 21.32 -6.48
C TYR A 547 -26.24 20.52 -7.61
N ASP A 548 -25.35 21.15 -8.40
CA ASP A 548 -24.60 20.54 -9.50
C ASP A 548 -23.13 20.34 -9.08
N LYS A 549 -22.58 19.14 -9.28
CA LYS A 549 -21.22 18.79 -8.83
C LYS A 549 -20.16 19.61 -9.60
N PRO A 550 -19.40 20.51 -8.94
CA PRO A 550 -18.43 21.34 -9.64
C PRO A 550 -17.18 20.54 -10.03
N PHE A 551 -16.61 20.85 -11.20
CA PHE A 551 -15.35 20.24 -11.65
C PHE A 551 -14.14 20.88 -10.95
N ALA A 552 -13.56 20.15 -10.00
CA ALA A 552 -12.30 20.49 -9.37
C ALA A 552 -11.10 20.09 -10.24
N TYR A 553 -10.20 21.04 -10.47
CA TYR A 553 -8.99 20.87 -11.27
C TYR A 553 -7.76 21.29 -10.47
N PHE A 554 -6.80 20.38 -10.33
CA PHE A 554 -5.48 20.69 -9.80
C PHE A 554 -4.61 21.27 -10.92
N GLY A 555 -4.21 22.55 -10.81
CA GLY A 555 -3.55 23.30 -11.87
C GLY A 555 -4.50 23.88 -12.94
N TRP A 556 -4.16 25.07 -13.44
CA TRP A 556 -4.94 25.84 -14.41
C TRP A 556 -4.92 25.24 -15.83
N GLU A 557 -3.87 24.50 -16.16
CA GLU A 557 -3.66 23.85 -17.45
C GLU A 557 -4.71 22.77 -17.75
N ASN A 558 -5.24 22.11 -16.72
CA ASN A 558 -6.27 21.08 -16.85
C ASN A 558 -7.62 21.66 -17.26
N LYS A 559 -7.95 22.84 -16.73
CA LYS A 559 -9.13 23.61 -17.14
C LYS A 559 -8.99 24.15 -18.56
N LEU A 560 -7.78 24.47 -19.01
CA LEU A 560 -7.54 24.79 -20.41
C LEU A 560 -7.66 23.54 -21.31
N TYR A 561 -7.20 22.37 -20.86
CA TYR A 561 -7.36 21.10 -21.58
C TYR A 561 -8.84 20.70 -21.73
N GLU A 562 -9.65 20.82 -20.68
CA GLU A 562 -11.11 20.68 -20.71
C GLU A 562 -11.70 21.55 -21.81
N VAL A 563 -11.48 22.87 -21.75
CA VAL A 563 -12.02 23.86 -22.68
C VAL A 563 -11.61 23.61 -24.14
N MET A 564 -10.42 23.05 -24.37
CA MET A 564 -9.95 22.72 -25.72
C MET A 564 -10.47 21.37 -26.27
N THR A 565 -10.83 20.42 -25.40
CA THR A 565 -11.10 19.02 -25.81
C THR A 565 -12.50 18.50 -25.52
N GLY A 566 -13.28 19.18 -24.67
CA GLY A 566 -14.57 18.70 -24.20
C GLY A 566 -14.47 17.42 -23.35
N ARG A 567 -13.33 17.22 -22.68
CA ARG A 567 -13.07 16.09 -21.79
C ARG A 567 -13.00 16.55 -20.34
N LEU A 568 -13.75 15.87 -19.50
CA LEU A 568 -13.75 16.03 -18.05
C LEU A 568 -12.76 15.05 -17.39
N ASP A 569 -11.98 14.31 -18.18
CA ASP A 569 -11.09 13.26 -17.68
C ASP A 569 -9.98 13.82 -16.78
N THR A 570 -9.63 15.11 -16.86
CA THR A 570 -8.67 15.78 -15.97
C THR A 570 -9.24 16.27 -14.63
N ALA A 571 -10.55 16.22 -14.40
CA ALA A 571 -11.19 16.66 -13.16
C ALA A 571 -11.16 15.57 -12.07
N ILE A 572 -11.05 15.97 -10.80
CA ILE A 572 -11.11 15.04 -9.66
C ILE A 572 -12.55 14.52 -9.49
N PHE A 573 -12.69 13.24 -9.12
CA PHE A 573 -13.97 12.52 -8.98
C PHE A 573 -14.91 12.60 -10.20
N ASN A 574 -14.33 12.77 -11.39
CA ASN A 574 -15.00 12.60 -12.68
C ASN A 574 -14.14 11.78 -13.67
N LYS A 575 -13.14 11.06 -13.15
CA LYS A 575 -12.14 10.36 -13.94
C LYS A 575 -12.68 9.05 -14.53
N LEU A 576 -13.85 8.61 -14.07
CA LEU A 576 -14.52 7.36 -14.44
C LEU A 576 -15.89 7.56 -15.11
N GLU A 577 -16.24 8.80 -15.51
CA GLU A 577 -17.49 9.19 -16.23
C GLU A 577 -17.96 8.11 -17.22
N ASN A 578 -17.06 7.63 -18.10
CA ASN A 578 -17.36 6.68 -19.18
C ASN A 578 -17.90 5.31 -18.71
N TYR A 579 -17.78 4.96 -17.43
CA TYR A 579 -18.29 3.72 -16.83
C TYR A 579 -19.61 3.91 -16.06
N ARG A 580 -20.12 5.14 -15.94
CA ARG A 580 -21.39 5.49 -15.27
C ARG A 580 -22.62 5.14 -16.14
N VAL A 581 -22.55 4.01 -16.85
CA VAL A 581 -23.61 3.46 -17.73
C VAL A 581 -24.66 2.70 -16.93
N TRP A 582 -25.40 3.42 -16.07
CA TRP A 582 -26.34 2.84 -15.11
C TRP A 582 -27.37 1.90 -15.75
N SER A 583 -27.86 2.21 -16.95
CA SER A 583 -28.78 1.36 -17.71
C SER A 583 -28.19 -0.01 -18.08
N ARG A 584 -26.86 -0.17 -18.08
CA ARG A 584 -26.19 -1.47 -18.25
C ARG A 584 -25.91 -2.12 -16.89
N TRP A 585 -25.49 -1.35 -15.89
CA TRP A 585 -25.28 -1.87 -14.54
C TRP A 585 -26.53 -2.54 -13.97
N GLU A 586 -27.73 -1.95 -14.11
CA GLU A 586 -29.00 -2.58 -13.68
C GLU A 586 -29.25 -3.97 -14.29
N ARG A 587 -28.74 -4.23 -15.49
CA ARG A 587 -28.87 -5.50 -16.21
C ARG A 587 -27.73 -6.47 -15.91
N VAL A 588 -26.59 -5.97 -15.45
CA VAL A 588 -25.34 -6.75 -15.27
C VAL A 588 -25.12 -7.15 -13.81
N LEU A 589 -25.53 -6.33 -12.84
CA LEU A 589 -25.40 -6.56 -11.39
C LEU A 589 -25.88 -7.96 -10.93
N TYR A 590 -26.90 -8.50 -11.60
CA TYR A 590 -27.56 -9.75 -11.22
C TYR A 590 -27.15 -10.96 -12.09
N LEU A 591 -26.26 -10.80 -13.08
CA LEU A 591 -25.89 -11.89 -14.00
C LEU A 591 -24.96 -12.93 -13.39
N ALA A 592 -24.13 -12.56 -12.42
CA ALA A 592 -23.17 -13.50 -11.85
C ALA A 592 -23.90 -14.64 -11.13
N LYS A 593 -23.57 -15.88 -11.52
CA LYS A 593 -24.17 -17.10 -10.97
C LYS A 593 -23.83 -17.26 -9.50
N ILE A 594 -24.80 -17.80 -8.77
CA ILE A 594 -24.67 -18.18 -7.36
C ILE A 594 -24.24 -19.66 -7.31
N PRO A 595 -23.23 -20.03 -6.49
CA PRO A 595 -22.85 -21.41 -6.27
C PRO A 595 -23.97 -22.21 -5.57
N GLU A 596 -24.24 -23.43 -6.05
CA GLU A 596 -25.14 -24.34 -5.33
C GLU A 596 -24.57 -24.70 -3.96
N LYS A 597 -25.40 -24.79 -2.91
CA LYS A 597 -24.97 -25.14 -1.53
C LYS A 597 -24.18 -26.46 -1.46
N SER A 598 -24.51 -27.41 -2.32
CA SER A 598 -23.81 -28.69 -2.57
C SER A 598 -22.34 -28.54 -3.01
N SER A 599 -21.95 -27.41 -3.58
CA SER A 599 -20.59 -27.18 -4.09
C SER A 599 -19.59 -26.71 -3.03
N TRP A 600 -20.08 -26.22 -1.88
CA TRP A 600 -19.26 -25.74 -0.76
C TRP A 600 -19.63 -26.36 0.61
N GLN A 601 -20.70 -27.18 0.71
CA GLN A 601 -21.01 -28.02 1.87
C GLN A 601 -21.11 -29.51 1.51
N GLY A 602 -20.48 -30.38 2.32
CA GLY A 602 -20.60 -31.85 2.24
C GLY A 602 -19.34 -32.57 1.72
N GLU A 603 -19.35 -33.90 1.76
CA GLU A 603 -18.22 -34.74 1.30
C GLU A 603 -17.96 -34.58 -0.22
N ASP A 604 -19.02 -34.39 -1.01
CA ASP A 604 -18.93 -34.14 -2.46
C ASP A 604 -18.18 -32.84 -2.79
N ALA A 605 -18.28 -31.82 -1.93
CA ALA A 605 -17.56 -30.55 -2.11
C ALA A 605 -16.04 -30.77 -2.08
N ASP A 606 -15.53 -31.73 -1.31
CA ASP A 606 -14.11 -32.03 -1.21
C ASP A 606 -13.58 -32.77 -2.47
N GLU A 607 -14.41 -33.58 -3.15
CA GLU A 607 -14.07 -34.13 -4.47
C GLU A 607 -14.22 -33.10 -5.61
N ALA A 608 -15.25 -32.25 -5.56
CA ALA A 608 -15.46 -31.16 -6.52
C ALA A 608 -14.30 -30.15 -6.47
N ASN A 609 -13.88 -29.74 -5.27
CA ASN A 609 -12.75 -28.84 -5.07
C ASN A 609 -11.43 -29.45 -5.57
N LYS A 610 -11.14 -30.73 -5.28
CA LYS A 610 -9.95 -31.41 -5.82
C LYS A 610 -9.94 -31.50 -7.36
N LYS A 611 -11.11 -31.67 -7.99
CA LYS A 611 -11.22 -31.58 -9.47
C LYS A 611 -10.89 -30.17 -9.97
N ILE A 612 -11.43 -29.13 -9.34
CA ILE A 612 -11.13 -27.72 -9.68
C ILE A 612 -9.63 -27.44 -9.52
N GLU A 613 -9.04 -27.76 -8.36
CA GLU A 613 -7.61 -27.61 -8.07
C GLU A 613 -6.73 -28.34 -9.10
N SER A 614 -7.09 -29.57 -9.50
CA SER A 614 -6.34 -30.33 -10.52
C SER A 614 -6.41 -29.73 -11.93
N SER A 615 -7.39 -28.86 -12.19
CA SER A 615 -7.63 -28.24 -13.50
C SER A 615 -7.04 -26.83 -13.64
N VAL A 616 -6.85 -26.11 -12.52
CA VAL A 616 -6.35 -24.74 -12.51
C VAL A 616 -4.87 -24.73 -12.10
N LYS A 617 -3.99 -24.27 -12.99
CA LYS A 617 -2.52 -24.26 -12.76
C LYS A 617 -2.07 -23.53 -11.50
N GLU A 618 -2.81 -22.49 -11.11
CA GLU A 618 -2.60 -21.66 -9.93
C GLU A 618 -4.00 -21.40 -9.35
N PRO A 619 -4.53 -22.26 -8.44
CA PRO A 619 -5.91 -22.15 -7.96
C PRO A 619 -6.16 -20.81 -7.24
N PHE A 620 -5.15 -20.32 -6.52
CA PHE A 620 -5.16 -19.04 -5.81
C PHE A 620 -4.51 -17.94 -6.66
N ARG A 621 -5.21 -17.50 -7.73
CA ARG A 621 -4.68 -16.63 -8.80
C ARG A 621 -3.95 -15.35 -8.33
N ASN A 622 -4.29 -14.82 -7.15
CA ASN A 622 -3.73 -13.57 -6.61
C ASN A 622 -2.69 -13.79 -5.49
N HIS A 623 -2.57 -15.00 -4.94
CA HIS A 623 -1.85 -15.23 -3.69
C HIS A 623 -0.61 -16.10 -3.89
N ALA A 624 0.51 -15.44 -4.19
CA ALA A 624 1.81 -16.04 -3.88
C ALA A 624 1.89 -16.23 -2.35
N VAL A 625 2.19 -17.45 -1.90
CA VAL A 625 2.32 -17.79 -0.46
C VAL A 625 3.61 -17.18 0.09
N VAL A 626 3.52 -15.86 0.33
CA VAL A 626 4.59 -14.92 0.67
C VAL A 626 4.19 -14.11 1.91
N ALA A 627 3.10 -14.50 2.59
CA ALA A 627 2.74 -13.97 3.90
C ALA A 627 3.89 -14.22 4.89
N GLY A 628 4.34 -13.16 5.55
CA GLY A 628 5.54 -13.22 6.37
C GLY A 628 6.81 -13.53 5.56
N THR A 629 7.08 -12.79 4.49
CA THR A 629 8.47 -12.43 4.16
C THR A 629 8.73 -11.02 4.62
N SER A 630 9.82 -10.81 5.36
CA SER A 630 10.20 -9.48 5.84
C SER A 630 10.24 -8.43 4.72
N PRO A 631 9.92 -7.16 5.01
CA PRO A 631 9.90 -6.10 4.01
C PRO A 631 11.21 -5.98 3.21
N LEU A 632 12.35 -6.04 3.91
CA LEU A 632 13.69 -6.08 3.32
C LEU A 632 13.88 -7.26 2.33
N LYS A 633 13.26 -8.42 2.57
CA LYS A 633 13.33 -9.60 1.70
C LYS A 633 12.45 -9.47 0.47
N LEU A 634 11.33 -8.73 0.54
CA LEU A 634 10.57 -8.31 -0.64
C LEU A 634 11.40 -7.35 -1.50
N PHE A 635 11.92 -6.27 -0.90
CA PHE A 635 12.83 -5.31 -1.54
C PHE A 635 14.03 -5.99 -2.21
N LEU A 636 14.76 -6.87 -1.51
CA LEU A 636 15.90 -7.60 -2.06
C LEU A 636 15.50 -8.55 -3.22
N THR A 637 14.29 -9.12 -3.19
CA THR A 637 13.77 -9.95 -4.28
C THR A 637 13.45 -9.10 -5.51
N GLU A 638 12.86 -7.93 -5.32
CA GLU A 638 12.59 -6.98 -6.39
C GLU A 638 13.87 -6.41 -7.01
N LEU A 639 14.79 -5.92 -6.17
CA LEU A 639 16.14 -5.47 -6.54
C LEU A 639 16.84 -6.52 -7.40
N LEU A 640 16.88 -7.78 -6.95
CA LEU A 640 17.45 -8.89 -7.72
C LEU A 640 16.71 -9.09 -9.04
N SER A 641 15.38 -9.02 -9.06
CA SER A 641 14.58 -9.22 -10.27
C SER A 641 14.79 -8.11 -11.33
N VAL A 642 15.01 -6.87 -10.90
CA VAL A 642 15.35 -5.75 -11.79
C VAL A 642 16.76 -5.94 -12.31
N VAL A 643 17.75 -6.10 -11.42
CA VAL A 643 19.18 -6.19 -11.76
C VAL A 643 19.51 -7.38 -12.67
N THR A 644 18.79 -8.50 -12.53
CA THR A 644 18.92 -9.69 -13.40
C THR A 644 18.07 -9.64 -14.68
N PHE A 645 17.42 -8.50 -14.96
CA PHE A 645 16.47 -8.29 -16.06
C PHE A 645 15.22 -9.21 -16.06
N LEU A 646 14.95 -9.96 -14.98
CA LEU A 646 13.75 -10.79 -14.85
C LEU A 646 12.47 -9.95 -14.85
N TYR A 647 12.48 -8.77 -14.23
CA TYR A 647 11.37 -7.81 -14.29
C TYR A 647 11.08 -7.38 -15.73
N LEU A 648 12.11 -6.87 -16.44
CA LEU A 648 12.02 -6.47 -17.85
C LEU A 648 11.51 -7.63 -18.73
N TYR A 649 12.07 -8.83 -18.57
CA TYR A 649 11.63 -10.02 -19.30
C TYR A 649 10.15 -10.34 -19.06
N ASN A 650 9.69 -10.28 -17.81
CA ASN A 650 8.30 -10.56 -17.46
C ASN A 650 7.34 -9.51 -18.03
N CYS A 651 7.63 -8.21 -17.92
CA CYS A 651 6.81 -7.15 -18.51
C CYS A 651 6.73 -7.29 -20.04
N VAL A 652 7.87 -7.47 -20.71
CA VAL A 652 7.91 -7.67 -22.17
C VAL A 652 7.14 -8.92 -22.60
N ARG A 653 7.26 -10.02 -21.86
CA ARG A 653 6.52 -11.27 -22.08
C ARG A 653 5.01 -11.11 -21.85
N GLN A 654 4.59 -10.30 -20.88
CA GLN A 654 3.19 -9.98 -20.60
C GLN A 654 2.59 -9.13 -21.74
N CYS A 655 3.27 -8.06 -22.17
CA CYS A 655 2.86 -7.28 -23.34
C CYS A 655 2.75 -8.14 -24.60
N TYR A 656 3.70 -9.05 -24.83
CA TYR A 656 3.68 -10.00 -25.95
C TYR A 656 2.49 -10.97 -25.88
N ARG A 657 2.23 -11.59 -24.72
CA ARG A 657 1.04 -12.46 -24.51
C ARG A 657 -0.27 -11.71 -24.76
N ASN A 658 -0.33 -10.45 -24.33
CA ASN A 658 -1.49 -9.58 -24.49
C ASN A 658 -1.55 -8.89 -25.87
N LYS A 659 -0.62 -9.20 -26.79
CA LYS A 659 -0.47 -8.61 -28.14
C LYS A 659 -0.34 -7.07 -28.16
N ASN A 660 0.02 -6.46 -27.03
CA ASN A 660 0.15 -5.00 -26.89
C ASN A 660 1.57 -4.55 -27.24
N TYR A 661 1.89 -4.56 -28.53
CA TYR A 661 3.24 -4.29 -29.05
C TYR A 661 3.67 -2.82 -28.90
N SER A 662 2.74 -1.87 -28.84
CA SER A 662 3.05 -0.46 -28.57
C SER A 662 3.50 -0.26 -27.13
N ALA A 663 2.79 -0.84 -26.15
CA ALA A 663 3.23 -0.83 -24.76
C ALA A 663 4.53 -1.61 -24.54
N MET A 664 4.79 -2.67 -25.31
CA MET A 664 6.01 -3.49 -25.23
C MET A 664 7.29 -2.67 -25.41
N ALA A 665 7.32 -1.75 -26.38
CA ALA A 665 8.49 -0.90 -26.62
C ALA A 665 8.73 0.10 -25.48
N PHE A 666 7.65 0.71 -24.96
CA PHE A 666 7.71 1.62 -23.82
C PHE A 666 8.11 0.90 -22.53
N ARG A 667 7.53 -0.27 -22.23
CA ARG A 667 7.92 -1.13 -21.09
C ARG A 667 9.35 -1.66 -21.20
N MET A 668 9.90 -1.77 -22.41
CA MET A 668 11.31 -2.11 -22.61
C MET A 668 12.23 -0.93 -22.28
N ALA A 669 11.91 0.29 -22.71
CA ALA A 669 12.65 1.49 -22.32
C ALA A 669 12.57 1.74 -20.80
N ASP A 670 11.38 1.58 -20.22
CA ASP A 670 11.16 1.62 -18.77
C ASP A 670 12.03 0.59 -18.05
N GLY A 671 11.94 -0.70 -18.39
CA GLY A 671 12.73 -1.73 -17.72
C GLY A 671 14.26 -1.54 -17.81
N LEU A 672 14.75 -0.89 -18.86
CA LEU A 672 16.17 -0.51 -18.98
C LEU A 672 16.52 0.71 -18.11
N ALA A 673 15.64 1.70 -18.00
CA ALA A 673 15.82 2.86 -17.13
C ALA A 673 15.79 2.45 -15.64
N ASN A 674 14.80 1.65 -15.21
CA ASN A 674 14.77 1.12 -13.83
C ASN A 674 16.01 0.27 -13.52
N TRP A 675 16.51 -0.53 -14.48
CA TRP A 675 17.78 -1.25 -14.32
C TRP A 675 18.96 -0.31 -14.09
N PHE A 676 19.08 0.75 -14.90
CA PHE A 676 20.12 1.76 -14.75
C PHE A 676 20.04 2.42 -13.37
N CYS A 677 18.85 2.86 -12.94
CA CYS A 677 18.63 3.50 -11.65
C CYS A 677 19.04 2.58 -10.49
N TYR A 678 18.56 1.32 -10.48
CA TYR A 678 18.85 0.36 -9.41
C TYR A 678 20.33 0.01 -9.35
N VAL A 679 21.01 -0.15 -10.49
CA VAL A 679 22.45 -0.41 -10.55
C VAL A 679 23.25 0.82 -10.12
N TYR A 680 22.81 2.03 -10.48
CA TYR A 680 23.48 3.26 -10.07
C TYR A 680 23.36 3.49 -8.55
N GLN A 681 22.18 3.29 -7.96
CA GLN A 681 21.96 3.37 -6.50
C GLN A 681 22.91 2.42 -5.75
N MET A 682 23.02 1.16 -6.20
CA MET A 682 23.93 0.17 -5.59
C MET A 682 25.42 0.53 -5.74
N LEU A 683 25.81 1.22 -6.81
CA LEU A 683 27.20 1.61 -7.07
C LEU A 683 27.59 2.93 -6.38
N PHE A 684 26.64 3.80 -6.09
CA PHE A 684 26.88 5.11 -5.49
C PHE A 684 27.69 5.06 -4.17
N PRO A 685 27.40 4.18 -3.18
CA PRO A 685 28.24 4.05 -1.98
C PRO A 685 29.70 3.70 -2.28
N PHE A 686 29.94 2.85 -3.31
CA PHE A 686 31.28 2.50 -3.73
C PHE A 686 31.98 3.64 -4.48
N PHE A 687 31.23 4.50 -5.18
CA PHE A 687 31.74 5.74 -5.77
C PHE A 687 32.19 6.73 -4.67
N ILE A 688 31.36 6.96 -3.64
CA ILE A 688 31.72 7.80 -2.49
C ILE A 688 32.95 7.24 -1.74
N LEU A 689 33.02 5.93 -1.52
CA LEU A 689 34.18 5.29 -0.89
C LEU A 689 35.44 5.38 -1.76
N ALA A 690 35.34 5.13 -3.06
CA ALA A 690 36.46 5.26 -3.99
C ALA A 690 36.98 6.71 -4.02
N ALA A 691 36.08 7.69 -4.07
CA ALA A 691 36.40 9.10 -3.91
C ALA A 691 37.18 9.38 -2.61
N LEU A 692 36.68 8.93 -1.45
CA LEU A 692 37.28 9.18 -0.14
C LEU A 692 38.73 8.65 -0.02
N PHE A 693 39.07 7.53 -0.66
CA PHE A 693 40.43 6.99 -0.64
C PHE A 693 41.32 7.46 -1.79
N TYR A 694 40.77 7.68 -2.98
CA TYR A 694 41.53 8.06 -4.17
C TYR A 694 41.92 9.55 -4.14
N MET A 695 40.98 10.43 -3.78
CA MET A 695 41.19 11.88 -3.79
C MET A 695 42.37 12.35 -2.91
N PRO A 696 42.57 11.87 -1.67
CA PRO A 696 43.72 12.25 -0.85
C PRO A 696 45.06 11.63 -1.31
N SER A 697 45.05 10.78 -2.34
CA SER A 697 46.24 10.05 -2.83
C SER A 697 46.76 10.54 -4.20
N CYS A 698 45.94 11.28 -4.96
CA CYS A 698 46.32 11.86 -6.25
C CYS A 698 46.67 13.37 -6.19
N TYR A 699 46.63 13.97 -5.00
CA TYR A 699 47.00 15.36 -4.71
C TYR A 699 47.90 15.44 -3.49
#